data_AF-A0A1B2HHE9-F1
#
_entry.id   AF-A0A1B2HHE9-F1
#
_cell.length_a   1.000
_cell.length_b   1.000
_cell.length_c   1.000
_cell.angle_alpha   90.00
_cell.angle_beta   90.00
_cell.angle_gamma   90.00
#
_symmetry.space_group_name_H-M   'P 1'
#
loop_
_entity.id
_entity.type
_entity.pdbx_description
1 polymer ?
#
loop_
_entity_poly.entity_id
_entity_poly.type
_entity_poly.pdbx_seq_one_letter_code
_entity_poly.pdbx_strand_id
1 'polypeptide(L)'
;MLMLGTGIASAQENVNPDAAPPVVDAGASVPIKIDQNNLANPARNVSAPTVDRTISTDRVTSAVPTKTAAPVANPLFRSMSGRLQDTATSNARGNTLQAHADVPVNVCGNQISALADGSTTADCEQDLSRDGSVKTTGERQAIAGNVVAVNHVLPAQVTGNSIAAGGNAANDTTARQSSTTGGHIITNGDKGSLSGNILAEQGATPVQVTGNAVGAGGIAESRSTADTVAKSNGLLQTSGKDSTLSGNAGQVPLAPLVEVNGNSAAGAGNAANDSTQTGSASAGDRVWTNGDPATLAGNVAKTPLAGPIAVDDNAAAAAGNSYAVSNTVNESYAGGNTNTAGNGSSASGNIADTPIALPVGVGGNAASLVGNSGAEHTNSSNTGAGGNNWTKGHDSVLSGNIANVPPATAVDVCGNGASGAGQSVGTCVNEVNSDTGGYQGTTGDNSVISGNVAQTPLAAPAELYGAAATAGGQATGSADEVKDIRSSGQPNTVDDRGTVSSNIITAPTAAAAQVFGDTAGVVGNTTSTSSNDTTVTAGDDPKATGRKSSVSGNIVQVPTSTPAQVFGDGVTLVGNNEAHADNATDMQAGGDATTDGKQSSIGGNVISAPVASATQVMGWSVGGGSNVNSTATNDLDSDAGGDVQSTGERGSIAGNLIGAQATPFVPVPGNTVSAAGLTTSDADTTTDVQAGDDSQTSGKDGSVSGNLLHVPANAAAQPYADAVAVAGSASTWTEKASDTQAGGDMDTEGVGPLAGREMTVPAEAAASVRRIPVELVGQAFTGGTSDDTQLTGEDEGTLRASQLKGIQLPKGIDKLMGATEVPGFQGVPSFRNLPINGLPSIGGLTGLAGQLPIGKLPVGQLPVGQLPIGKLPAGQLPVNKLSPSKLPVGQLPVGQLPLGKLPVGKLPVDKLPLDRLPVDKLPVGKLPVTKLPAASLPVGKSQAAKLAHERTELPLGQNGVANVAPNIQGLPVNQVLEAAKKLVPGGATQRSMPSLPVTAPALPALPVPLPIPTERSLPALPVNSPANVSGLNLNPTSGLVPAGERSLPSVPVDAPAMSMLESGNVFDRVTGTL
;
A
#
# COMPACT_ATOMS: atom_id res chain seq x y z
N MET A 1 42.71 -29.55 -3.14
CA MET A 1 42.73 -29.19 -4.56
C MET A 1 41.89 -27.94 -4.70
N LEU A 2 42.48 -26.81 -5.09
CA LEU A 2 41.77 -25.56 -5.32
C LEU A 2 40.93 -25.69 -6.60
N MET A 3 39.60 -25.68 -6.50
CA MET A 3 38.74 -25.37 -7.64
C MET A 3 38.43 -23.88 -7.59
N LEU A 4 38.84 -23.18 -8.65
CA LEU A 4 38.48 -21.78 -8.88
C LEU A 4 36.96 -21.70 -9.14
N GLY A 5 36.27 -20.89 -8.34
CA GLY A 5 34.95 -20.40 -8.70
C GLY A 5 35.04 -19.55 -9.96
N THR A 6 34.26 -19.90 -10.98
CA THR A 6 34.10 -19.10 -12.19
C THR A 6 33.19 -17.91 -11.89
N GLY A 7 33.73 -16.90 -11.22
CA GLY A 7 33.15 -15.57 -11.22
C GLY A 7 33.24 -15.02 -12.64
N ILE A 8 32.11 -14.67 -13.25
CA ILE A 8 32.08 -13.86 -14.48
C ILE A 8 32.49 -12.44 -14.08
N ALA A 9 33.79 -12.24 -13.85
CA ALA A 9 34.38 -10.94 -14.03
C ALA A 9 34.46 -10.73 -15.55
N SER A 10 33.51 -9.99 -16.12
CA SER A 10 33.81 -9.20 -17.32
C SER A 10 34.76 -8.07 -16.88
N ALA A 11 35.98 -8.44 -16.47
CA ALA A 11 37.04 -7.50 -16.29
C ALA A 11 37.31 -6.89 -17.67
N GLN A 12 36.99 -5.60 -17.79
CA GLN A 12 37.68 -4.73 -18.72
C GLN A 12 39.15 -4.65 -18.30
N GLU A 13 39.90 -5.74 -18.47
CA GLU A 13 41.35 -5.66 -18.48
C GLU A 13 41.72 -4.92 -19.76
N ASN A 14 42.10 -3.66 -19.58
CA ASN A 14 42.54 -2.70 -20.59
C ASN A 14 41.45 -1.77 -21.15
N VAL A 15 40.90 -0.91 -20.29
CA VAL A 15 40.18 0.29 -20.74
C VAL A 15 40.84 1.52 -20.15
N ASN A 16 41.30 2.38 -21.05
CA ASN A 16 41.72 3.74 -20.73
C ASN A 16 40.60 4.42 -19.91
N PRO A 17 40.86 4.87 -18.67
CA PRO A 17 39.85 5.53 -17.83
C PRO A 17 39.30 6.82 -18.45
N ASP A 18 39.94 7.32 -19.52
CA ASP A 18 39.52 8.50 -20.30
C ASP A 18 38.81 8.16 -21.63
N ALA A 19 38.53 6.89 -21.93
CA ALA A 19 37.78 6.52 -23.14
C ALA A 19 36.30 6.83 -22.98
N ALA A 20 35.74 7.62 -23.92
CA ALA A 20 34.31 7.93 -23.93
C ALA A 20 33.48 6.64 -24.09
N PRO A 21 32.41 6.46 -23.29
CA PRO A 21 31.56 5.28 -23.41
C PRO A 21 30.92 5.21 -24.81
N PRO A 22 30.67 3.99 -25.33
CA PRO A 22 29.99 3.82 -26.61
C PRO A 22 28.58 4.42 -26.57
N VAL A 23 28.15 4.99 -27.70
CA VAL A 23 26.85 5.68 -27.84
C VAL A 23 25.66 4.76 -27.54
N VAL A 24 25.80 3.47 -27.88
CA VAL A 24 24.83 2.42 -27.62
C VAL A 24 25.56 1.22 -27.03
N ASP A 25 25.14 0.78 -25.84
CA ASP A 25 25.60 -0.44 -25.19
C ASP A 25 24.39 -1.31 -24.83
N ALA A 26 24.20 -2.40 -25.57
CA ALA A 26 23.05 -3.27 -25.40
C ALA A 26 23.43 -4.75 -25.48
N GLY A 27 22.83 -5.57 -24.61
CA GLY A 27 23.08 -7.01 -24.51
C GLY A 27 22.02 -7.76 -23.72
N ALA A 28 21.91 -9.06 -23.99
CA ALA A 28 21.07 -9.99 -23.22
C ALA A 28 21.79 -11.32 -23.00
N SER A 29 21.72 -11.85 -21.78
CA SER A 29 22.40 -13.08 -21.36
C SER A 29 21.50 -14.01 -20.54
N VAL A 30 21.59 -15.32 -20.77
CA VAL A 30 20.90 -16.38 -20.03
C VAL A 30 21.91 -17.46 -19.66
N PRO A 31 22.63 -17.31 -18.53
CA PRO A 31 23.42 -18.38 -17.92
C PRO A 31 22.51 -19.49 -17.39
N ILE A 32 22.84 -20.76 -17.66
CA ILE A 32 22.08 -21.93 -17.21
C ILE A 32 23.03 -22.88 -16.48
N LYS A 33 22.77 -23.09 -15.19
CA LYS A 33 23.47 -24.03 -14.32
C LYS A 33 22.50 -25.10 -13.81
N ILE A 34 22.83 -26.36 -14.05
CA ILE A 34 22.12 -27.52 -13.52
C ILE A 34 23.15 -28.48 -12.94
N ASP A 35 23.10 -28.72 -11.64
CA ASP A 35 24.04 -29.61 -10.94
C ASP A 35 23.42 -30.23 -9.70
N GLN A 36 24.05 -31.28 -9.17
CA GLN A 36 23.68 -31.88 -7.88
C GLN A 36 22.20 -32.31 -7.73
N ASN A 37 21.49 -32.55 -8.83
CA ASN A 37 20.14 -33.11 -8.82
C ASN A 37 20.22 -34.64 -8.92
N ASN A 38 19.26 -35.35 -8.35
CA ASN A 38 19.25 -36.80 -8.38
C ASN A 38 17.90 -37.36 -8.86
N LEU A 39 17.98 -38.44 -9.63
CA LEU A 39 16.82 -39.17 -10.12
C LEU A 39 16.94 -40.64 -9.72
N ALA A 40 15.97 -41.11 -8.94
CA ALA A 40 15.88 -42.51 -8.50
C ALA A 40 14.70 -43.23 -9.17
N ASN A 41 14.99 -44.39 -9.76
CA ASN A 41 13.98 -45.35 -10.24
C ASN A 41 14.42 -46.80 -9.95
N PRO A 42 13.56 -47.82 -10.16
CA PRO A 42 13.89 -49.20 -9.80
C PRO A 42 15.10 -49.79 -10.55
N ALA A 43 15.49 -49.19 -11.69
CA ALA A 43 16.62 -49.67 -12.46
C ALA A 43 17.95 -49.05 -12.01
N ARG A 44 17.95 -47.76 -11.65
CA ARG A 44 19.16 -47.00 -11.30
C ARG A 44 18.85 -45.78 -10.41
N ASN A 45 19.82 -45.43 -9.57
CA ASN A 45 19.92 -44.15 -8.89
C ASN A 45 21.05 -43.35 -9.59
N VAL A 46 20.73 -42.20 -10.17
CA VAL A 46 21.65 -41.47 -11.07
C VAL A 46 21.64 -39.98 -10.77
N SER A 47 22.82 -39.44 -10.49
CA SER A 47 23.04 -37.98 -10.48
C SER A 47 22.80 -37.43 -11.87
N ALA A 48 21.93 -36.41 -11.96
CA ALA A 48 21.63 -35.74 -13.21
C ALA A 48 22.93 -35.15 -13.82
N PRO A 49 23.06 -35.14 -15.15
CA PRO A 49 24.22 -34.56 -15.81
C PRO A 49 24.40 -33.08 -15.44
N THR A 50 25.64 -32.68 -15.17
CA THR A 50 25.98 -31.27 -14.98
C THR A 50 25.84 -30.51 -16.29
N VAL A 51 25.11 -29.40 -16.29
CA VAL A 51 25.00 -28.47 -17.41
C VAL A 51 25.48 -27.11 -16.94
N ASP A 52 26.44 -26.55 -17.68
CA ASP A 52 26.91 -25.17 -17.52
C ASP A 52 27.05 -24.56 -18.92
N ARG A 53 26.16 -23.63 -19.26
CA ARG A 53 26.13 -22.99 -20.58
C ARG A 53 25.54 -21.60 -20.48
N THR A 54 26.02 -20.68 -21.32
CA THR A 54 25.47 -19.33 -21.45
C THR A 54 24.92 -19.11 -22.84
N ILE A 55 23.68 -18.62 -22.93
CA ILE A 55 23.09 -18.13 -24.19
C ILE A 55 23.17 -16.61 -24.15
N SER A 56 23.92 -15.99 -25.05
CA SER A 56 24.08 -14.53 -25.10
C SER A 56 23.95 -14.01 -26.51
N THR A 57 23.53 -12.75 -26.63
CA THR A 57 23.68 -11.98 -27.86
C THR A 57 25.06 -11.32 -27.82
N ASP A 58 25.94 -11.61 -28.78
CA ASP A 58 27.24 -10.92 -28.86
C ASP A 58 26.99 -9.40 -28.87
N ARG A 59 27.80 -8.64 -28.10
CA ARG A 59 27.70 -7.18 -28.02
C ARG A 59 27.59 -6.61 -29.43
N VAL A 60 26.53 -5.86 -29.71
CA VAL A 60 26.31 -5.18 -30.99
C VAL A 60 27.34 -4.06 -31.25
N THR A 61 28.42 -3.99 -30.44
CA THR A 61 29.45 -2.95 -30.50
C THR A 61 30.75 -3.37 -31.20
N SER A 62 30.93 -4.64 -31.56
CA SER A 62 32.08 -5.04 -32.38
C SER A 62 31.68 -5.21 -33.84
N ALA A 63 32.19 -4.31 -34.68
CA ALA A 63 31.90 -4.21 -36.10
C ALA A 63 31.99 -5.57 -36.82
N VAL A 64 30.87 -6.07 -37.34
CA VAL A 64 30.85 -7.12 -38.37
C VAL A 64 29.85 -6.72 -39.47
N PRO A 65 30.30 -6.63 -40.74
CA PRO A 65 29.44 -6.31 -41.86
C PRO A 65 28.39 -7.41 -42.06
N THR A 66 27.21 -6.96 -42.49
CA THR A 66 26.05 -7.76 -42.87
C THR A 66 26.40 -9.13 -43.45
N LYS A 67 26.00 -10.18 -42.74
CA LYS A 67 25.38 -11.45 -43.20
C LYS A 67 25.86 -12.61 -42.32
N THR A 68 24.90 -13.45 -41.95
CA THR A 68 25.06 -14.75 -41.27
C THR A 68 25.48 -14.73 -39.79
N ALA A 69 24.57 -14.29 -38.92
CA ALA A 69 24.39 -14.85 -37.59
C ALA A 69 22.94 -15.34 -37.47
N ALA A 70 22.72 -16.47 -36.79
CA ALA A 70 21.44 -17.18 -36.73
C ALA A 70 20.29 -16.28 -36.23
N PRO A 71 19.06 -16.46 -36.72
CA PRO A 71 17.98 -15.53 -36.43
C PRO A 71 17.56 -15.67 -34.96
N VAL A 72 17.76 -14.60 -34.19
CA VAL A 72 17.11 -14.40 -32.90
C VAL A 72 15.60 -14.43 -33.13
N ALA A 73 14.93 -15.44 -32.59
CA ALA A 73 13.53 -15.77 -32.90
C ALA A 73 12.50 -14.82 -32.27
N ASN A 74 12.91 -13.96 -31.33
CA ASN A 74 11.98 -13.09 -30.61
C ASN A 74 11.73 -11.75 -31.35
N PRO A 75 10.50 -11.44 -31.77
CA PRO A 75 10.16 -10.24 -32.54
C PRO A 75 10.37 -8.91 -31.77
N LEU A 76 10.33 -8.93 -30.43
CA LEU A 76 10.59 -7.74 -29.60
C LEU A 76 12.03 -7.24 -29.76
N PHE A 77 13.02 -8.11 -29.62
CA PHE A 77 14.44 -7.77 -29.74
C PHE A 77 14.84 -7.34 -31.16
N ARG A 78 14.17 -7.89 -32.18
CA ARG A 78 14.41 -7.51 -33.59
C ARG A 78 13.94 -6.09 -33.90
N SER A 79 12.80 -5.68 -33.33
CA SER A 79 12.24 -4.33 -33.46
C SER A 79 13.06 -3.28 -32.69
N MET A 80 13.56 -3.63 -31.49
CA MET A 80 14.46 -2.78 -30.70
C MET A 80 15.81 -2.59 -31.40
N SER A 81 16.48 -3.69 -31.77
CA SER A 81 17.80 -3.66 -32.42
C SER A 81 17.79 -2.91 -33.76
N GLY A 82 16.73 -3.07 -34.56
CA GLY A 82 16.56 -2.35 -35.83
C GLY A 82 16.35 -0.84 -35.67
N ARG A 83 15.61 -0.40 -34.63
CA ARG A 83 15.42 1.04 -34.33
C ARG A 83 16.66 1.68 -33.68
N LEU A 84 17.44 0.90 -32.92
CA LEU A 84 18.69 1.30 -32.29
C LEU A 84 19.81 1.60 -33.31
N GLN A 85 19.87 0.84 -34.41
CA GLN A 85 20.91 0.98 -35.43
C GLN A 85 20.73 2.20 -36.35
N ASP A 86 19.49 2.59 -36.67
CA ASP A 86 19.22 3.77 -37.51
C ASP A 86 19.52 5.11 -36.82
N THR A 87 19.59 5.13 -35.48
CA THR A 87 19.80 6.36 -34.68
C THR A 87 21.28 6.66 -34.42
N ALA A 88 22.19 5.69 -34.62
CA ALA A 88 23.58 5.76 -34.20
C ALA A 88 24.58 6.11 -35.33
N THR A 89 24.26 7.09 -36.18
CA THR A 89 25.18 7.58 -37.23
C THR A 89 25.68 9.00 -36.96
N SER A 90 26.94 9.09 -36.49
CA SER A 90 27.84 10.27 -36.40
C SER A 90 27.39 11.48 -35.57
N ASN A 91 28.22 11.84 -34.56
CA ASN A 91 28.08 12.94 -33.59
C ASN A 91 26.99 12.76 -32.52
N ALA A 92 27.15 11.74 -31.67
CA ALA A 92 26.26 11.52 -30.52
C ALA A 92 26.37 12.57 -29.39
N ARG A 93 27.30 13.54 -29.45
CA ARG A 93 27.42 14.65 -28.47
C ARG A 93 27.33 14.20 -26.99
N GLY A 94 27.93 13.06 -26.66
CA GLY A 94 27.89 12.51 -25.30
C GLY A 94 26.53 11.93 -24.86
N ASN A 95 25.54 11.81 -25.74
CA ASN A 95 24.33 11.05 -25.41
C ASN A 95 24.65 9.55 -25.34
N THR A 96 24.13 8.89 -24.32
CA THR A 96 24.39 7.47 -24.02
C THR A 96 23.07 6.71 -23.88
N LEU A 97 22.99 5.55 -24.52
CA LEU A 97 21.89 4.60 -24.36
C LEU A 97 22.43 3.24 -23.91
N GLN A 98 22.01 2.79 -22.73
CA GLN A 98 22.36 1.49 -22.16
C GLN A 98 21.10 0.62 -22.01
N ALA A 99 21.16 -0.64 -22.45
CA ALA A 99 20.05 -1.59 -22.40
C ALA A 99 20.53 -3.04 -22.18
N HIS A 100 20.51 -3.52 -20.93
CA HIS A 100 20.93 -4.87 -20.55
C HIS A 100 19.83 -5.68 -19.86
N ALA A 101 19.76 -6.97 -20.17
CA ALA A 101 18.89 -7.93 -19.50
C ALA A 101 19.62 -9.26 -19.21
N ASP A 102 19.73 -9.63 -17.94
CA ASP A 102 20.38 -10.88 -17.51
C ASP A 102 19.38 -11.80 -16.79
N VAL A 103 19.27 -13.06 -17.23
CA VAL A 103 18.31 -14.05 -16.71
C VAL A 103 19.03 -15.35 -16.36
N PRO A 104 19.78 -15.41 -15.25
CA PRO A 104 20.48 -16.64 -14.88
C PRO A 104 19.52 -17.66 -14.27
N VAL A 105 19.64 -18.93 -14.65
CA VAL A 105 18.80 -20.03 -14.18
C VAL A 105 19.66 -21.04 -13.44
N ASN A 106 19.29 -21.37 -12.20
CA ASN A 106 19.95 -22.36 -11.36
C ASN A 106 18.97 -23.45 -10.90
N VAL A 107 19.25 -24.71 -11.23
CA VAL A 107 18.48 -25.88 -10.76
C VAL A 107 19.42 -26.83 -10.05
N CYS A 108 19.30 -26.92 -8.73
CA CYS A 108 20.30 -27.61 -7.90
C CYS A 108 19.67 -28.32 -6.70
N GLY A 109 20.22 -29.48 -6.30
CA GLY A 109 19.80 -30.16 -5.07
C GLY A 109 18.39 -30.78 -5.07
N ASN A 110 17.71 -30.89 -6.21
CA ASN A 110 16.37 -31.48 -6.27
C ASN A 110 16.45 -33.02 -6.29
N GLN A 111 15.56 -33.66 -5.51
CA GLN A 111 15.40 -35.12 -5.45
C GLN A 111 14.07 -35.53 -6.10
N ILE A 112 14.15 -36.36 -7.14
CA ILE A 112 12.98 -36.96 -7.77
C ILE A 112 13.08 -38.49 -7.65
N SER A 113 12.10 -39.09 -6.98
CA SER A 113 12.02 -40.54 -6.79
C SER A 113 10.73 -41.09 -7.37
N ALA A 114 10.83 -42.11 -8.22
CA ALA A 114 9.68 -42.83 -8.76
C ALA A 114 9.84 -44.34 -8.52
N LEU A 115 8.99 -44.90 -7.66
CA LEU A 115 9.00 -46.30 -7.22
C LEU A 115 10.34 -46.77 -6.63
N ALA A 116 11.14 -45.86 -6.09
CA ALA A 116 12.49 -46.12 -5.56
C ALA A 116 12.83 -45.14 -4.43
N ASP A 117 13.91 -45.43 -3.72
CA ASP A 117 14.43 -44.57 -2.67
C ASP A 117 15.63 -43.78 -3.18
N GLY A 118 15.68 -42.48 -2.85
CA GLY A 118 16.77 -41.61 -3.23
C GLY A 118 16.91 -40.43 -2.28
N SER A 119 18.15 -39.99 -2.10
CA SER A 119 18.47 -38.80 -1.31
C SER A 119 19.51 -37.93 -2.01
N THR A 120 19.47 -36.64 -1.72
CA THR A 120 20.41 -35.64 -2.24
C THR A 120 20.86 -34.69 -1.14
N THR A 121 22.12 -34.26 -1.21
CA THR A 121 22.65 -33.14 -0.42
C THR A 121 23.33 -32.15 -1.36
N ALA A 122 23.05 -30.86 -1.21
CA ALA A 122 23.52 -29.85 -2.16
C ALA A 122 23.82 -28.49 -1.51
N ASP A 123 24.76 -27.77 -2.12
CA ASP A 123 25.09 -26.37 -1.82
C ASP A 123 25.04 -25.58 -3.12
N CYS A 124 24.05 -24.69 -3.23
CA CYS A 124 23.62 -24.06 -4.46
C CYS A 124 23.85 -22.55 -4.43
N GLU A 125 24.83 -22.03 -5.16
CA GLU A 125 25.16 -20.60 -5.19
C GLU A 125 24.92 -19.99 -6.58
N GLN A 126 24.36 -18.78 -6.60
CA GLN A 126 24.14 -17.99 -7.81
C GLN A 126 24.36 -16.49 -7.53
N ASP A 127 25.45 -15.93 -8.04
CA ASP A 127 25.77 -14.50 -7.91
C ASP A 127 25.81 -13.80 -9.26
N LEU A 128 25.22 -12.61 -9.32
CA LEU A 128 25.26 -11.75 -10.50
C LEU A 128 25.37 -10.27 -10.11
N SER A 129 26.34 -9.57 -10.69
CA SER A 129 26.54 -8.13 -10.52
C SER A 129 26.71 -7.43 -11.85
N ARG A 130 26.00 -6.31 -12.03
CA ARG A 130 26.06 -5.46 -13.24
C ARG A 130 26.30 -4.00 -12.85
N ASP A 131 27.39 -3.42 -13.35
CA ASP A 131 27.69 -1.99 -13.25
C ASP A 131 27.16 -1.24 -14.49
N GLY A 132 26.26 -0.29 -14.25
CA GLY A 132 25.63 0.61 -15.22
C GLY A 132 26.13 2.05 -15.10
N SER A 133 27.31 2.28 -14.54
CA SER A 133 27.85 3.64 -14.34
C SER A 133 28.07 4.37 -15.66
N VAL A 134 27.59 5.60 -15.75
CA VAL A 134 27.73 6.47 -16.93
C VAL A 134 28.22 7.83 -16.49
N LYS A 135 29.29 8.33 -17.11
CA LYS A 135 29.76 9.71 -16.94
C LYS A 135 29.77 10.41 -18.30
N THR A 136 29.04 11.50 -18.41
CA THR A 136 28.99 12.31 -19.65
C THR A 136 28.76 13.79 -19.32
N THR A 137 28.68 14.64 -20.35
CA THR A 137 28.33 16.06 -20.21
C THR A 137 27.69 16.57 -21.50
N GLY A 138 26.68 17.41 -21.34
CA GLY A 138 26.02 18.20 -22.37
C GLY A 138 26.17 19.70 -22.14
N GLU A 139 27.13 20.11 -21.30
CA GLU A 139 27.36 21.51 -20.94
C GLU A 139 27.53 22.39 -22.20
N ARG A 140 26.78 23.50 -22.27
CA ARG A 140 26.75 24.46 -23.39
C ARG A 140 26.37 23.85 -24.76
N GLN A 141 25.78 22.65 -24.77
CA GLN A 141 25.39 21.97 -26.00
C GLN A 141 23.88 21.74 -26.05
N ALA A 142 23.35 21.53 -27.26
CA ALA A 142 21.96 21.15 -27.48
C ALA A 142 21.87 19.66 -27.79
N ILE A 143 20.93 18.97 -27.13
CA ILE A 143 20.68 17.53 -27.26
C ILE A 143 22.00 16.76 -27.05
N ALA A 144 22.59 16.94 -25.87
CA ALA A 144 23.91 16.41 -25.55
C ALA A 144 23.97 15.91 -24.10
N GLY A 145 24.83 14.92 -23.83
CA GLY A 145 25.00 14.39 -22.48
C GLY A 145 23.75 13.74 -21.87
N ASN A 146 22.71 13.43 -22.64
CA ASN A 146 21.53 12.75 -22.10
C ASN A 146 21.83 11.26 -21.91
N VAL A 147 21.32 10.68 -20.83
CA VAL A 147 21.51 9.27 -20.49
C VAL A 147 20.16 8.59 -20.42
N VAL A 148 20.00 7.50 -21.18
CA VAL A 148 18.91 6.54 -21.01
C VAL A 148 19.55 5.21 -20.64
N ALA A 149 19.29 4.71 -19.43
CA ALA A 149 19.85 3.44 -18.95
C ALA A 149 18.72 2.50 -18.52
N VAL A 150 18.74 1.27 -19.02
CA VAL A 150 17.77 0.22 -18.70
C VAL A 150 18.59 -1.05 -18.41
N ASN A 151 18.74 -1.41 -17.15
CA ASN A 151 19.56 -2.54 -16.72
C ASN A 151 18.75 -3.43 -15.77
N HIS A 152 18.37 -4.61 -16.25
CA HIS A 152 17.50 -5.52 -15.50
C HIS A 152 18.14 -6.89 -15.28
N VAL A 153 18.02 -7.42 -14.07
CA VAL A 153 18.53 -8.73 -13.66
C VAL A 153 17.40 -9.55 -13.03
N LEU A 154 17.11 -10.74 -13.57
CA LEU A 154 15.99 -11.60 -13.13
C LEU A 154 16.49 -13.05 -12.95
N PRO A 155 17.14 -13.39 -11.82
CA PRO A 155 17.64 -14.72 -11.57
C PRO A 155 16.50 -15.65 -11.13
N ALA A 156 16.54 -16.91 -11.56
CA ALA A 156 15.58 -17.93 -11.16
C ALA A 156 16.30 -19.13 -10.54
N GLN A 157 15.88 -19.52 -9.33
CA GLN A 157 16.46 -20.65 -8.60
C GLN A 157 15.38 -21.66 -8.19
N VAL A 158 15.60 -22.93 -8.50
CA VAL A 158 14.75 -24.06 -8.08
C VAL A 158 15.63 -25.07 -7.35
N THR A 159 15.52 -25.12 -6.02
CA THR A 159 16.47 -25.88 -5.19
C THR A 159 15.82 -26.67 -4.07
N GLY A 160 16.42 -27.81 -3.72
CA GLY A 160 15.97 -28.57 -2.55
C GLY A 160 14.49 -28.95 -2.59
N ASN A 161 13.95 -29.27 -3.77
CA ASN A 161 12.59 -29.81 -3.88
C ASN A 161 12.63 -31.34 -3.88
N SER A 162 11.74 -31.97 -3.12
CA SER A 162 11.57 -33.42 -3.03
C SER A 162 10.25 -33.86 -3.65
N ILE A 163 10.31 -34.73 -4.66
CA ILE A 163 9.14 -35.30 -5.31
C ILE A 163 9.20 -36.83 -5.22
N ALA A 164 8.21 -37.44 -4.57
CA ALA A 164 8.08 -38.88 -4.44
C ALA A 164 6.80 -39.39 -5.12
N ALA A 165 6.96 -40.26 -6.12
CA ALA A 165 5.89 -41.00 -6.78
C ALA A 165 6.07 -42.52 -6.53
N GLY A 166 5.67 -42.97 -5.33
CA GLY A 166 6.04 -44.27 -4.76
C GLY A 166 7.53 -44.37 -4.39
N GLY A 167 7.84 -44.94 -3.22
CA GLY A 167 9.19 -44.90 -2.63
C GLY A 167 9.48 -43.60 -1.87
N ASN A 168 10.76 -43.37 -1.51
CA ASN A 168 11.17 -42.24 -0.68
C ASN A 168 12.07 -41.22 -1.42
N ALA A 169 11.78 -39.94 -1.26
CA ALA A 169 12.60 -38.82 -1.72
C ALA A 169 13.02 -37.97 -0.51
N ALA A 170 14.31 -37.84 -0.26
CA ALA A 170 14.82 -36.96 0.79
C ALA A 170 15.83 -35.95 0.19
N ASN A 171 15.81 -34.71 0.65
CA ASN A 171 16.84 -33.74 0.32
C ASN A 171 17.31 -32.94 1.55
N ASP A 172 18.53 -32.43 1.46
CA ASP A 172 19.15 -31.52 2.43
C ASP A 172 19.95 -30.46 1.66
N THR A 173 19.46 -29.22 1.63
CA THR A 173 19.96 -28.21 0.68
C THR A 173 20.23 -26.87 1.36
N THR A 174 21.36 -26.25 1.02
CA THR A 174 21.61 -24.83 1.26
C THR A 174 21.61 -24.10 -0.08
N ALA A 175 20.91 -22.97 -0.18
CA ALA A 175 20.84 -22.18 -1.40
C ALA A 175 21.15 -20.69 -1.12
N ARG A 176 21.91 -20.06 -2.02
CA ARG A 176 22.15 -18.61 -2.03
C ARG A 176 21.91 -18.05 -3.42
N GLN A 177 21.24 -16.91 -3.49
CA GLN A 177 21.02 -16.15 -4.71
C GLN A 177 21.28 -14.66 -4.45
N SER A 178 22.28 -14.08 -5.11
CA SER A 178 22.57 -12.64 -5.05
C SER A 178 22.48 -11.99 -6.42
N SER A 179 21.72 -10.90 -6.49
CA SER A 179 21.59 -10.07 -7.68
C SER A 179 21.80 -8.60 -7.35
N THR A 180 22.76 -7.97 -8.03
CA THR A 180 23.03 -6.53 -7.91
C THR A 180 23.06 -5.91 -9.30
N THR A 181 22.24 -4.89 -9.50
CA THR A 181 22.30 -4.00 -10.67
C THR A 181 22.31 -2.56 -10.19
N GLY A 182 22.90 -1.67 -10.98
CA GLY A 182 23.07 -0.30 -10.53
C GLY A 182 24.34 0.38 -11.05
N GLY A 183 24.53 1.63 -10.69
CA GLY A 183 25.71 2.40 -11.09
C GLY A 183 25.47 3.91 -11.02
N HIS A 184 26.55 4.68 -10.84
CA HIS A 184 26.46 6.13 -10.75
C HIS A 184 26.26 6.74 -12.15
N ILE A 185 25.17 7.48 -12.34
CA ILE A 185 24.92 8.22 -13.58
C ILE A 185 25.16 9.71 -13.30
N ILE A 186 26.24 10.23 -13.86
CA ILE A 186 26.69 11.60 -13.70
C ILE A 186 26.69 12.30 -15.05
N THR A 187 25.91 13.36 -15.18
CA THR A 187 25.93 14.24 -16.35
C THR A 187 25.81 15.71 -15.97
N ASN A 188 25.88 16.61 -16.95
CA ASN A 188 25.68 18.04 -16.76
C ASN A 188 25.03 18.63 -18.02
N GLY A 189 23.94 19.38 -17.86
CA GLY A 189 23.22 20.11 -18.90
C GLY A 189 23.31 21.64 -18.78
N ASP A 190 24.22 22.17 -17.96
CA ASP A 190 24.39 23.60 -17.72
C ASP A 190 24.55 24.36 -19.04
N LYS A 191 23.83 25.48 -19.18
CA LYS A 191 23.81 26.34 -20.37
C LYS A 191 23.39 25.61 -21.67
N GLY A 192 22.84 24.40 -21.54
CA GLY A 192 22.39 23.58 -22.64
C GLY A 192 20.88 23.66 -22.89
N SER A 193 20.43 23.06 -23.98
CA SER A 193 19.01 22.87 -24.27
C SER A 193 18.74 21.40 -24.55
N LEU A 194 17.80 20.78 -23.81
CA LEU A 194 17.56 19.34 -23.87
C LEU A 194 18.83 18.52 -23.61
N SER A 195 19.63 18.93 -22.63
CA SER A 195 20.96 18.34 -22.36
C SER A 195 21.09 17.86 -20.92
N GLY A 196 21.94 16.86 -20.69
CA GLY A 196 22.18 16.35 -19.35
C GLY A 196 20.95 15.76 -18.66
N ASN A 197 19.92 15.31 -19.39
CA ASN A 197 18.78 14.65 -18.78
C ASN A 197 19.12 13.16 -18.52
N ILE A 198 18.58 12.62 -17.43
CA ILE A 198 18.75 11.21 -17.05
C ILE A 198 17.37 10.54 -17.04
N LEU A 199 17.27 9.36 -17.65
CA LEU A 199 16.19 8.41 -17.44
C LEU A 199 16.82 7.04 -17.16
N ALA A 200 16.65 6.51 -15.95
CA ALA A 200 17.34 5.30 -15.53
C ALA A 200 16.40 4.28 -14.86
N GLU A 201 16.38 3.07 -15.40
CA GLU A 201 15.84 1.85 -14.80
C GLU A 201 17.00 0.90 -14.45
N GLN A 202 16.98 0.36 -13.24
CA GLN A 202 18.06 -0.47 -12.68
C GLN A 202 17.49 -1.64 -11.85
N GLY A 203 16.61 -2.50 -12.39
CA GLY A 203 15.87 -3.48 -11.59
C GLY A 203 16.56 -4.84 -11.30
N ALA A 204 16.35 -5.38 -10.09
CA ALA A 204 16.80 -6.71 -9.65
C ALA A 204 15.60 -7.54 -9.15
N THR A 205 15.25 -8.64 -9.82
CA THR A 205 13.98 -9.35 -9.62
C THR A 205 14.16 -10.87 -9.46
N PRO A 206 14.82 -11.33 -8.37
CA PRO A 206 14.97 -12.76 -8.11
C PRO A 206 13.65 -13.51 -7.88
N VAL A 207 13.63 -14.77 -8.32
CA VAL A 207 12.56 -15.74 -8.04
C VAL A 207 13.15 -17.03 -7.49
N GLN A 208 12.58 -17.51 -6.39
CA GLN A 208 13.03 -18.72 -5.72
C GLN A 208 11.88 -19.71 -5.46
N VAL A 209 12.16 -21.01 -5.70
CA VAL A 209 11.28 -22.12 -5.33
C VAL A 209 12.11 -23.17 -4.61
N THR A 210 11.99 -23.22 -3.29
CA THR A 210 12.87 -24.04 -2.46
C THR A 210 12.15 -24.89 -1.43
N GLY A 211 12.76 -26.01 -1.06
CA GLY A 211 12.29 -26.75 0.11
C GLY A 211 10.95 -27.46 -0.05
N ASN A 212 10.31 -27.48 -1.22
CA ASN A 212 8.97 -28.04 -1.37
C ASN A 212 8.99 -29.59 -1.36
N ALA A 213 7.98 -30.19 -0.72
CA ALA A 213 7.82 -31.64 -0.62
C ALA A 213 6.48 -32.10 -1.23
N VAL A 214 6.53 -33.02 -2.19
CA VAL A 214 5.34 -33.57 -2.86
C VAL A 214 5.35 -35.09 -2.81
N GLY A 215 4.37 -35.66 -2.10
CA GLY A 215 4.23 -37.11 -1.89
C GLY A 215 2.98 -37.70 -2.55
N ALA A 216 3.16 -38.55 -3.57
CA ALA A 216 2.11 -39.31 -4.22
C ALA A 216 2.37 -40.83 -4.09
N GLY A 217 1.79 -41.46 -3.06
CA GLY A 217 1.98 -42.90 -2.80
C GLY A 217 3.35 -43.27 -2.21
N GLY A 218 4.15 -42.27 -1.80
CA GLY A 218 5.49 -42.40 -1.23
C GLY A 218 5.78 -41.33 -0.16
N ILE A 219 7.00 -41.24 0.34
CA ILE A 219 7.44 -40.26 1.35
C ILE A 219 8.34 -39.22 0.70
N ALA A 220 7.98 -37.94 0.80
CA ALA A 220 8.83 -36.82 0.39
C ALA A 220 9.24 -36.01 1.63
N GLU A 221 10.55 -35.90 1.86
CA GLU A 221 11.16 -35.12 2.93
C GLU A 221 12.08 -34.06 2.33
N SER A 222 11.98 -32.83 2.81
CA SER A 222 12.77 -31.72 2.32
C SER A 222 13.31 -30.90 3.49
N ARG A 223 14.62 -30.65 3.54
CA ARG A 223 15.23 -29.72 4.48
C ARG A 223 16.00 -28.66 3.71
N SER A 224 15.64 -27.40 3.89
CA SER A 224 16.19 -26.31 3.08
C SER A 224 16.55 -25.09 3.91
N THR A 225 17.70 -24.49 3.62
CA THR A 225 18.03 -23.13 4.03
C THR A 225 18.30 -22.30 2.79
N ALA A 226 17.62 -21.18 2.61
CA ALA A 226 17.87 -20.29 1.47
C ALA A 226 18.02 -18.82 1.86
N ASP A 227 18.89 -18.14 1.11
CA ASP A 227 19.21 -16.72 1.27
C ASP A 227 19.19 -16.02 -0.10
N THR A 228 18.33 -15.01 -0.23
CA THR A 228 18.10 -14.29 -1.49
C THR A 228 18.34 -12.79 -1.29
N VAL A 229 19.17 -12.19 -2.13
CA VAL A 229 19.53 -10.76 -2.08
C VAL A 229 19.29 -10.09 -3.44
N ALA A 230 18.54 -8.98 -3.46
CA ALA A 230 18.30 -8.12 -4.61
C ALA A 230 18.70 -6.67 -4.31
N LYS A 231 19.58 -6.08 -5.14
CA LYS A 231 20.04 -4.69 -5.01
C LYS A 231 19.93 -3.92 -6.32
N SER A 232 19.29 -2.76 -6.26
CA SER A 232 18.99 -1.84 -7.37
C SER A 232 19.44 -0.41 -6.98
N ASN A 233 20.75 -0.15 -6.97
CA ASN A 233 21.32 1.06 -6.33
C ASN A 233 22.13 1.94 -7.29
N GLY A 234 22.04 3.27 -7.17
CA GLY A 234 22.92 4.18 -7.90
C GLY A 234 22.56 5.66 -7.82
N LEU A 235 23.53 6.50 -7.43
CA LEU A 235 23.45 7.97 -7.52
C LEU A 235 23.07 8.44 -8.92
N LEU A 236 22.03 9.27 -9.01
CA LEU A 236 21.76 10.10 -10.18
C LEU A 236 22.21 11.53 -9.89
N GLN A 237 23.16 12.05 -10.66
CA GLN A 237 23.63 13.41 -10.53
C GLN A 237 23.59 14.13 -11.87
N THR A 238 22.85 15.25 -11.91
CA THR A 238 22.88 16.16 -13.05
C THR A 238 22.78 17.62 -12.62
N SER A 239 22.82 18.54 -13.59
CA SER A 239 22.62 19.97 -13.40
C SER A 239 22.06 20.57 -14.68
N GLY A 240 21.19 21.56 -14.56
CA GLY A 240 20.55 22.31 -15.62
C GLY A 240 20.64 23.80 -15.35
N LYS A 241 21.78 24.27 -14.82
CA LYS A 241 22.01 25.68 -14.53
C LYS A 241 21.97 26.51 -15.81
N ASP A 242 21.34 27.69 -15.80
CA ASP A 242 21.27 28.59 -16.96
C ASP A 242 20.71 27.91 -18.23
N SER A 243 19.75 27.00 -18.11
CA SER A 243 19.37 26.06 -19.19
C SER A 243 17.87 26.03 -19.53
N THR A 244 17.49 25.23 -20.53
CA THR A 244 16.09 24.93 -20.83
C THR A 244 15.90 23.43 -21.10
N LEU A 245 14.96 22.79 -20.40
CA LEU A 245 14.67 21.36 -20.53
C LEU A 245 15.90 20.46 -20.28
N SER A 246 16.83 20.89 -19.42
CA SER A 246 18.10 20.21 -19.17
C SER A 246 18.24 19.83 -17.71
N GLY A 247 19.09 18.85 -17.40
CA GLY A 247 19.33 18.45 -16.02
C GLY A 247 18.12 17.86 -15.29
N ASN A 248 17.14 17.29 -15.99
CA ASN A 248 16.05 16.56 -15.35
C ASN A 248 16.48 15.11 -15.06
N ALA A 249 15.98 14.53 -13.98
CA ALA A 249 16.27 13.15 -13.59
C ALA A 249 14.99 12.33 -13.39
N GLY A 250 14.86 11.25 -14.15
CA GLY A 250 13.84 10.22 -13.99
C GLY A 250 14.48 8.92 -13.49
N GLN A 251 14.03 8.42 -12.34
CA GLN A 251 14.52 7.18 -11.74
C GLN A 251 13.39 6.15 -11.62
N VAL A 252 13.68 4.90 -12.01
CA VAL A 252 12.76 3.74 -11.93
C VAL A 252 13.48 2.53 -11.31
N PRO A 253 13.87 2.53 -10.02
CA PRO A 253 14.51 1.37 -9.39
C PRO A 253 13.46 0.38 -8.85
N LEU A 254 13.63 -0.92 -9.08
CA LEU A 254 12.71 -1.96 -8.58
C LEU A 254 13.53 -3.17 -8.09
N ALA A 255 13.36 -3.60 -6.85
CA ALA A 255 13.96 -4.82 -6.31
C ALA A 255 12.94 -5.78 -5.64
N PRO A 256 11.90 -6.27 -6.33
CA PRO A 256 10.97 -7.24 -5.75
C PRO A 256 11.56 -8.67 -5.78
N LEU A 257 11.32 -9.45 -4.74
CA LEU A 257 11.92 -10.77 -4.52
C LEU A 257 10.79 -11.75 -4.17
N VAL A 258 10.51 -12.72 -5.04
CA VAL A 258 9.28 -13.55 -4.96
C VAL A 258 9.61 -15.01 -4.69
N GLU A 259 9.08 -15.56 -3.59
CA GLU A 259 9.48 -16.87 -3.04
C GLU A 259 8.29 -17.83 -2.83
N VAL A 260 8.46 -19.11 -3.16
CA VAL A 260 7.48 -20.15 -2.85
C VAL A 260 8.22 -21.32 -2.24
N ASN A 261 8.31 -21.32 -0.91
CA ASN A 261 9.17 -22.24 -0.18
C ASN A 261 8.41 -23.12 0.80
N GLY A 262 9.01 -24.26 1.14
CA GLY A 262 8.54 -25.18 2.18
C GLY A 262 7.06 -25.59 2.08
N ASN A 263 6.50 -25.64 0.87
CA ASN A 263 5.13 -26.13 0.72
C ASN A 263 5.12 -27.66 0.74
N SER A 264 4.09 -28.22 1.38
CA SER A 264 3.91 -29.65 1.54
C SER A 264 2.61 -30.09 0.88
N ALA A 265 2.65 -31.12 0.05
CA ALA A 265 1.45 -31.64 -0.61
C ALA A 265 1.42 -33.17 -0.60
N ALA A 266 0.32 -33.76 -0.11
CA ALA A 266 0.16 -35.20 -0.01
C ALA A 266 -1.14 -35.72 -0.66
N GLY A 267 -1.00 -36.65 -1.61
CA GLY A 267 -2.11 -37.34 -2.26
C GLY A 267 -2.46 -38.63 -1.55
N ALA A 268 -1.68 -39.69 -1.79
CA ALA A 268 -1.83 -41.01 -1.16
C ALA A 268 -0.56 -41.42 -0.35
N GLY A 269 0.21 -40.44 0.15
CA GLY A 269 1.54 -40.60 0.73
C GLY A 269 1.85 -39.62 1.86
N ASN A 270 3.13 -39.45 2.22
CA ASN A 270 3.57 -38.48 3.22
C ASN A 270 4.44 -37.39 2.59
N ALA A 271 4.22 -36.14 2.97
CA ALA A 271 5.07 -35.01 2.61
C ALA A 271 5.44 -34.24 3.88
N ALA A 272 6.73 -33.99 4.07
CA ALA A 272 7.24 -33.23 5.21
C ALA A 272 8.33 -32.28 4.70
N ASN A 273 8.32 -31.06 5.21
CA ASN A 273 9.45 -30.16 5.01
C ASN A 273 9.78 -29.36 6.27
N ASP A 274 11.02 -28.87 6.30
CA ASP A 274 11.59 -27.99 7.32
C ASP A 274 12.47 -26.96 6.60
N SER A 275 12.06 -25.69 6.63
CA SER A 275 12.62 -24.63 5.79
C SER A 275 13.02 -23.39 6.60
N THR A 276 14.15 -22.76 6.25
CA THR A 276 14.56 -21.45 6.78
C THR A 276 14.91 -20.53 5.62
N GLN A 277 14.31 -19.33 5.59
CA GLN A 277 14.39 -18.42 4.45
C GLN A 277 14.77 -17.01 4.88
N THR A 278 15.70 -16.39 4.14
CA THR A 278 16.03 -14.96 4.28
C THR A 278 15.94 -14.25 2.95
N GLY A 279 15.06 -13.25 2.84
CA GLY A 279 14.92 -12.39 1.67
C GLY A 279 15.38 -10.96 1.97
N SER A 280 16.24 -10.37 1.13
CA SER A 280 16.69 -8.98 1.27
C SER A 280 16.60 -8.23 -0.04
N ALA A 281 15.84 -7.14 -0.06
CA ALA A 281 15.61 -6.29 -1.23
C ALA A 281 15.99 -4.83 -0.97
N SER A 282 16.69 -4.19 -1.91
CA SER A 282 17.02 -2.77 -1.83
C SER A 282 16.90 -2.07 -3.19
N ALA A 283 16.16 -0.96 -3.24
CA ALA A 283 15.90 -0.18 -4.44
C ALA A 283 16.05 1.33 -4.21
N GLY A 284 16.85 2.00 -5.04
CA GLY A 284 17.02 3.44 -5.03
C GLY A 284 18.26 3.93 -4.28
N ASP A 285 18.62 5.19 -4.51
CA ASP A 285 19.76 5.89 -3.90
C ASP A 285 19.48 7.41 -4.00
N ARG A 286 20.51 8.23 -3.79
CA ARG A 286 20.46 9.69 -3.85
C ARG A 286 20.23 10.21 -5.27
N VAL A 287 19.42 11.26 -5.38
CA VAL A 287 19.24 12.04 -6.60
C VAL A 287 19.63 13.50 -6.33
N TRP A 288 20.51 14.04 -7.17
CA TRP A 288 20.93 15.44 -7.12
C TRP A 288 20.73 16.11 -8.47
N THR A 289 20.02 17.24 -8.47
CA THR A 289 20.02 18.13 -9.62
C THR A 289 19.93 19.61 -9.22
N ASN A 290 19.99 20.52 -10.20
CA ASN A 290 19.91 21.96 -10.00
C ASN A 290 19.39 22.64 -11.27
N GLY A 291 18.44 23.57 -11.14
CA GLY A 291 17.87 24.36 -12.22
C GLY A 291 18.11 25.86 -12.09
N ASP A 292 19.15 26.32 -11.37
CA ASP A 292 19.28 27.74 -10.98
C ASP A 292 20.05 28.67 -11.95
N PRO A 293 19.45 29.70 -12.59
CA PRO A 293 18.07 29.77 -13.04
C PRO A 293 17.88 29.01 -14.37
N ALA A 294 16.66 28.53 -14.63
CA ALA A 294 16.37 27.76 -15.84
C ALA A 294 14.86 27.66 -16.12
N THR A 295 14.51 27.02 -17.25
CA THR A 295 13.12 26.68 -17.58
C THR A 295 12.96 25.17 -17.75
N LEU A 296 12.03 24.55 -17.02
CA LEU A 296 11.78 23.10 -17.06
C LEU A 296 13.04 22.26 -16.83
N ALA A 297 13.90 22.68 -15.90
CA ALA A 297 15.18 22.05 -15.62
C ALA A 297 15.28 21.66 -14.15
N GLY A 298 16.16 20.73 -13.82
CA GLY A 298 16.34 20.29 -12.43
C GLY A 298 15.10 19.63 -11.83
N ASN A 299 14.16 19.12 -12.64
CA ASN A 299 13.02 18.39 -12.11
C ASN A 299 13.40 16.93 -11.86
N VAL A 300 12.82 16.34 -10.81
CA VAL A 300 13.02 14.96 -10.41
C VAL A 300 11.68 14.23 -10.43
N ALA A 301 11.66 13.05 -11.06
CA ALA A 301 10.61 12.06 -10.93
C ALA A 301 11.24 10.76 -10.44
N LYS A 302 10.77 10.23 -9.31
CA LYS A 302 11.36 9.07 -8.65
C LYS A 302 10.30 8.01 -8.38
N THR A 303 10.56 6.74 -8.70
CA THR A 303 9.62 5.64 -8.37
C THR A 303 10.31 4.35 -7.86
N PRO A 304 10.94 4.32 -6.67
CA PRO A 304 11.62 3.13 -6.10
C PRO A 304 10.65 2.09 -5.52
N LEU A 305 10.77 0.80 -5.84
CA LEU A 305 9.97 -0.29 -5.22
C LEU A 305 10.86 -1.42 -4.72
N ALA A 306 10.76 -1.80 -3.45
CA ALA A 306 11.31 -3.01 -2.85
C ALA A 306 10.19 -4.05 -2.60
N GLY A 307 10.50 -5.25 -2.10
CA GLY A 307 9.47 -6.22 -1.71
C GLY A 307 10.03 -7.47 -1.01
N PRO A 308 9.14 -8.26 -0.41
CA PRO A 308 8.99 -9.66 -0.81
C PRO A 308 7.66 -9.88 -1.54
N ILE A 309 7.47 -11.03 -2.18
CA ILE A 309 6.13 -11.64 -2.32
C ILE A 309 6.32 -13.14 -2.11
N ALA A 310 6.04 -13.66 -0.91
CA ALA A 310 6.35 -15.04 -0.57
C ALA A 310 5.11 -15.85 -0.14
N VAL A 311 5.12 -17.16 -0.42
CA VAL A 311 4.10 -18.13 0.01
C VAL A 311 4.80 -19.32 0.65
N ASP A 312 4.96 -19.25 1.96
CA ASP A 312 5.74 -20.19 2.74
C ASP A 312 4.84 -21.07 3.61
N ASP A 313 4.94 -22.37 3.39
CA ASP A 313 4.41 -23.44 4.22
C ASP A 313 2.90 -23.56 4.33
N ASN A 314 2.32 -23.82 3.17
CA ASN A 314 0.96 -24.31 3.04
C ASN A 314 1.00 -25.83 2.92
N ALA A 315 0.41 -26.54 3.88
CA ALA A 315 0.38 -28.00 3.92
C ALA A 315 -1.00 -28.53 3.51
N ALA A 316 -1.09 -29.36 2.47
CA ALA A 316 -2.37 -29.83 1.93
C ALA A 316 -2.41 -31.35 1.74
N ALA A 317 -3.47 -32.05 2.17
CA ALA A 317 -3.57 -33.51 2.00
C ALA A 317 -4.98 -34.05 1.64
N ALA A 318 -5.11 -34.87 0.60
CA ALA A 318 -6.40 -35.48 0.19
C ALA A 318 -6.40 -37.03 0.12
N ALA A 319 -5.49 -37.68 0.85
CA ALA A 319 -5.49 -39.08 1.35
C ALA A 319 -4.08 -39.49 1.89
N GLY A 320 -3.45 -38.71 2.77
CA GLY A 320 -2.07 -38.94 3.25
C GLY A 320 -1.71 -38.01 4.42
N ASN A 321 -0.43 -37.82 4.75
CA ASN A 321 -0.01 -36.80 5.73
C ASN A 321 0.83 -35.70 5.09
N SER A 322 0.56 -34.45 5.42
CA SER A 322 1.33 -33.29 4.97
C SER A 322 1.71 -32.42 6.16
N TYR A 323 3.00 -32.17 6.34
CA TYR A 323 3.52 -31.29 7.39
C TYR A 323 4.50 -30.28 6.79
N ALA A 324 4.43 -29.03 7.23
CA ALA A 324 5.31 -27.94 6.82
C ALA A 324 5.73 -27.12 8.06
N VAL A 325 7.02 -26.81 8.16
CA VAL A 325 7.60 -25.98 9.22
C VAL A 325 8.57 -24.99 8.60
N SER A 326 8.36 -23.70 8.86
CA SER A 326 9.21 -22.65 8.31
C SER A 326 9.48 -21.50 9.27
N ASN A 327 10.64 -20.89 9.03
CA ASN A 327 11.00 -19.60 9.56
C ASN A 327 11.46 -18.68 8.41
N THR A 328 10.78 -17.55 8.25
CA THR A 328 11.02 -16.58 7.18
C THR A 328 11.40 -15.21 7.75
N VAL A 329 12.49 -14.64 7.25
CA VAL A 329 12.93 -13.27 7.57
C VAL A 329 13.04 -12.45 6.28
N ASN A 330 12.31 -11.35 6.20
CA ASN A 330 12.27 -10.49 5.01
C ASN A 330 12.69 -9.05 5.35
N GLU A 331 13.67 -8.52 4.63
CA GLU A 331 14.11 -7.13 4.72
C GLU A 331 13.91 -6.41 3.37
N SER A 332 13.25 -5.25 3.36
CA SER A 332 13.03 -4.47 2.14
C SER A 332 13.28 -2.99 2.35
N TYR A 333 14.12 -2.38 1.49
CA TYR A 333 14.43 -0.96 1.58
C TYR A 333 14.23 -0.24 0.22
N ALA A 334 13.38 0.78 0.18
CA ALA A 334 13.15 1.57 -1.03
C ALA A 334 13.38 3.08 -0.79
N GLY A 335 14.10 3.79 -1.65
CA GLY A 335 14.13 5.26 -1.60
C GLY A 335 15.51 5.91 -1.65
N GLY A 336 15.74 6.91 -0.80
CA GLY A 336 16.96 7.73 -0.75
C GLY A 336 16.70 9.24 -0.90
N ASN A 337 17.68 10.08 -0.54
CA ASN A 337 17.48 11.54 -0.49
C ASN A 337 17.42 12.19 -1.88
N THR A 338 16.57 13.20 -2.04
CA THR A 338 16.45 14.01 -3.26
C THR A 338 16.76 15.47 -2.97
N ASN A 339 17.70 16.05 -3.73
CA ASN A 339 18.04 17.47 -3.65
C ASN A 339 17.88 18.13 -5.02
N THR A 340 17.14 19.24 -5.07
CA THR A 340 17.10 20.11 -6.25
C THR A 340 16.93 21.59 -5.90
N ALA A 341 17.04 22.48 -6.89
CA ALA A 341 16.79 23.90 -6.78
C ALA A 341 16.27 24.45 -8.12
N GLY A 342 15.49 25.52 -8.06
CA GLY A 342 14.91 26.26 -9.18
C GLY A 342 14.78 27.76 -8.87
N ASN A 343 15.81 28.37 -8.30
CA ASN A 343 15.86 29.79 -8.00
C ASN A 343 15.89 30.62 -9.29
N GLY A 344 15.11 31.70 -9.37
CA GLY A 344 15.02 32.55 -10.57
C GLY A 344 14.44 31.84 -11.79
N SER A 345 13.70 30.74 -11.59
CA SER A 345 13.35 29.79 -12.65
C SER A 345 11.87 29.73 -13.00
N SER A 346 11.53 28.98 -14.05
CA SER A 346 10.15 28.67 -14.45
C SER A 346 9.97 27.16 -14.58
N ALA A 347 9.05 26.58 -13.80
CA ALA A 347 8.75 25.15 -13.80
C ALA A 347 9.99 24.26 -13.55
N SER A 348 10.91 24.68 -12.68
CA SER A 348 12.18 23.99 -12.40
C SER A 348 12.28 23.55 -10.95
N GLY A 349 13.16 22.60 -10.65
CA GLY A 349 13.38 22.18 -9.27
C GLY A 349 12.17 21.52 -8.61
N ASN A 350 11.24 20.93 -9.37
CA ASN A 350 10.10 20.22 -8.80
C ASN A 350 10.47 18.75 -8.53
N ILE A 351 9.89 18.18 -7.47
CA ILE A 351 10.08 16.78 -7.07
C ILE A 351 8.72 16.08 -7.12
N ALA A 352 8.68 14.93 -7.81
CA ALA A 352 7.65 13.92 -7.65
C ALA A 352 8.31 12.63 -7.12
N ASP A 353 7.86 12.12 -5.99
CA ASP A 353 8.48 10.96 -5.32
C ASP A 353 7.44 9.91 -4.93
N THR A 354 7.75 8.63 -5.17
CA THR A 354 6.90 7.49 -4.77
C THR A 354 7.77 6.24 -4.44
N PRO A 355 8.40 6.18 -3.26
CA PRO A 355 9.12 5.00 -2.77
C PRO A 355 8.19 4.05 -2.00
N ILE A 356 8.28 2.74 -2.24
CA ILE A 356 7.37 1.72 -1.65
C ILE A 356 8.17 0.44 -1.34
N ALA A 357 7.96 -0.22 -0.19
CA ALA A 357 8.61 -1.50 0.15
C ALA A 357 7.55 -2.49 0.67
N LEU A 358 7.20 -3.52 -0.11
CA LEU A 358 5.93 -4.27 0.05
C LEU A 358 6.10 -5.66 0.73
N PRO A 359 5.72 -5.83 2.02
CA PRO A 359 5.54 -7.14 2.64
C PRO A 359 4.19 -7.76 2.26
N VAL A 360 4.24 -8.91 1.58
CA VAL A 360 3.07 -9.76 1.31
C VAL A 360 3.42 -11.20 1.63
N GLY A 361 2.69 -11.81 2.56
CA GLY A 361 2.93 -13.16 3.05
C GLY A 361 1.69 -14.05 3.07
N VAL A 362 1.88 -15.32 2.74
CA VAL A 362 0.89 -16.36 2.99
C VAL A 362 1.62 -17.55 3.61
N GLY A 363 1.33 -17.88 4.87
CA GLY A 363 2.00 -19.01 5.50
C GLY A 363 1.33 -19.66 6.69
N GLY A 364 1.83 -20.82 7.09
CA GLY A 364 1.27 -21.57 8.22
C GLY A 364 -0.17 -22.06 8.00
N ASN A 365 -0.60 -22.21 6.74
CA ASN A 365 -1.96 -22.65 6.43
C ASN A 365 -2.02 -24.15 6.15
N ALA A 366 -3.06 -24.82 6.66
CA ALA A 366 -3.23 -26.26 6.51
C ALA A 366 -4.58 -26.61 5.88
N ALA A 367 -4.61 -27.63 5.03
CA ALA A 367 -5.81 -28.10 4.35
C ALA A 367 -5.89 -29.64 4.27
N SER A 368 -7.04 -30.28 4.59
CA SER A 368 -7.19 -31.74 4.45
C SER A 368 -8.59 -32.23 4.01
N LEU A 369 -8.65 -33.22 3.11
CA LEU A 369 -9.89 -33.94 2.74
C LEU A 369 -9.78 -35.48 2.65
N VAL A 370 -8.73 -36.08 3.22
CA VAL A 370 -8.71 -37.26 4.13
C VAL A 370 -7.23 -37.43 4.51
N GLY A 371 -6.91 -37.57 5.80
CA GLY A 371 -5.52 -37.59 6.31
C GLY A 371 -5.21 -36.37 7.20
N ASN A 372 -3.94 -36.18 7.59
CA ASN A 372 -3.54 -35.08 8.49
C ASN A 372 -2.77 -34.00 7.72
N SER A 373 -3.11 -32.72 7.96
CA SER A 373 -2.35 -31.56 7.51
C SER A 373 -1.91 -30.71 8.70
N GLY A 374 -0.64 -30.30 8.73
CA GLY A 374 -0.11 -29.40 9.76
C GLY A 374 0.86 -28.39 9.16
N ALA A 375 0.76 -27.14 9.59
CA ALA A 375 1.66 -26.07 9.19
C ALA A 375 2.02 -25.22 10.40
N GLU A 376 3.32 -24.99 10.59
CA GLU A 376 3.87 -24.09 11.61
C GLU A 376 4.75 -23.05 10.91
N HIS A 377 4.44 -21.77 11.08
CA HIS A 377 5.13 -20.68 10.41
C HIS A 377 5.53 -19.57 11.39
N THR A 378 6.79 -19.15 11.32
CA THR A 378 7.23 -17.90 11.95
C THR A 378 7.71 -16.93 10.88
N ASN A 379 7.16 -15.72 10.86
CA ASN A 379 7.55 -14.68 9.90
C ASN A 379 7.99 -13.42 10.64
N SER A 380 9.10 -12.85 10.19
CA SER A 380 9.55 -11.51 10.57
C SER A 380 9.80 -10.71 9.31
N SER A 381 9.04 -9.63 9.10
CA SER A 381 9.19 -8.76 7.95
C SER A 381 9.46 -7.32 8.38
N ASN A 382 10.56 -6.76 7.90
CA ASN A 382 10.92 -5.37 8.14
C ASN A 382 11.07 -4.64 6.81
N THR A 383 10.24 -3.62 6.60
CA THR A 383 10.23 -2.83 5.37
C THR A 383 10.39 -1.35 5.68
N GLY A 384 11.25 -0.69 4.91
CA GLY A 384 11.58 0.72 5.05
C GLY A 384 11.53 1.41 3.68
N ALA A 385 10.70 2.44 3.54
CA ALA A 385 10.59 3.20 2.31
C ALA A 385 10.73 4.71 2.56
N GLY A 386 11.22 5.45 1.57
CA GLY A 386 11.30 6.91 1.64
C GLY A 386 12.69 7.51 1.70
N GLY A 387 12.75 8.77 2.09
CA GLY A 387 13.94 9.61 2.01
C GLY A 387 13.60 11.09 2.15
N ASN A 388 14.62 11.88 2.47
CA ASN A 388 14.44 13.30 2.65
C ASN A 388 14.49 14.03 1.30
N ASN A 389 13.49 14.86 1.05
CA ASN A 389 13.35 15.66 -0.16
C ASN A 389 13.50 17.15 0.17
N TRP A 390 14.45 17.81 -0.49
CA TRP A 390 14.70 19.24 -0.35
C TRP A 390 14.69 19.93 -1.70
N THR A 391 13.93 21.02 -1.78
CA THR A 391 13.96 21.91 -2.94
C THR A 391 13.89 23.39 -2.58
N LYS A 392 14.30 24.25 -3.51
CA LYS A 392 14.29 25.71 -3.38
C LYS A 392 13.75 26.33 -4.66
N GLY A 393 12.94 27.38 -4.55
CA GLY A 393 12.31 28.07 -5.67
C GLY A 393 12.19 29.58 -5.41
N HIS A 394 13.24 30.25 -4.94
CA HIS A 394 13.21 31.69 -4.72
C HIS A 394 13.09 32.46 -6.06
N ASP A 395 12.40 33.60 -6.07
CA ASP A 395 12.25 34.49 -7.23
C ASP A 395 11.76 33.77 -8.51
N SER A 396 10.90 32.76 -8.36
CA SER A 396 10.57 31.79 -9.41
C SER A 396 9.07 31.67 -9.71
N VAL A 397 8.71 30.93 -10.77
CA VAL A 397 7.33 30.57 -11.12
C VAL A 397 7.23 29.05 -11.22
N LEU A 398 6.22 28.44 -10.59
CA LEU A 398 5.97 26.99 -10.64
C LEU A 398 7.18 26.12 -10.26
N SER A 399 8.06 26.59 -9.37
CA SER A 399 9.34 25.92 -9.07
C SER A 399 9.43 25.52 -7.60
N GLY A 400 10.26 24.54 -7.29
CA GLY A 400 10.44 24.10 -5.90
C GLY A 400 9.17 23.50 -5.27
N ASN A 401 8.33 22.80 -6.04
CA ASN A 401 7.18 22.10 -5.47
C ASN A 401 7.49 20.61 -5.24
N ILE A 402 6.85 20.02 -4.24
CA ILE A 402 6.94 18.59 -3.91
C ILE A 402 5.55 17.95 -4.02
N ALA A 403 5.49 16.83 -4.74
CA ALA A 403 4.35 15.92 -4.73
C ALA A 403 4.82 14.54 -4.26
N ASN A 404 4.30 14.05 -3.14
CA ASN A 404 4.76 12.81 -2.52
C ASN A 404 3.58 11.87 -2.19
N VAL A 405 3.72 10.59 -2.49
CA VAL A 405 2.77 9.55 -2.08
C VAL A 405 3.56 8.42 -1.43
N PRO A 406 3.64 8.36 -0.09
CA PRO A 406 4.37 7.33 0.64
C PRO A 406 3.41 6.21 1.12
N PRO A 407 3.09 5.15 0.35
CA PRO A 407 2.23 4.08 0.84
C PRO A 407 3.01 3.05 1.68
N ALA A 408 2.46 2.69 2.84
CA ALA A 408 2.84 1.54 3.66
C ALA A 408 1.67 0.56 3.68
N THR A 409 1.90 -0.69 3.26
CA THR A 409 0.84 -1.71 3.18
C THR A 409 1.41 -3.06 3.58
N ALA A 410 0.63 -3.87 4.27
CA ALA A 410 0.96 -5.25 4.57
C ALA A 410 -0.25 -6.14 4.28
N VAL A 411 -0.03 -7.28 3.61
CA VAL A 411 -1.11 -8.24 3.33
C VAL A 411 -0.66 -9.61 3.77
N ASP A 412 -1.35 -10.16 4.76
CA ASP A 412 -0.95 -11.43 5.38
C ASP A 412 -2.11 -12.40 5.55
N VAL A 413 -1.83 -13.68 5.23
CA VAL A 413 -2.73 -14.79 5.49
C VAL A 413 -1.99 -15.87 6.27
N CYS A 414 -2.32 -16.03 7.56
CA CYS A 414 -1.50 -16.85 8.44
C CYS A 414 -2.23 -17.80 9.38
N GLY A 415 -1.68 -18.98 9.62
CA GLY A 415 -2.15 -19.87 10.71
C GLY A 415 -3.57 -20.40 10.51
N ASN A 416 -4.05 -20.53 9.28
CA ASN A 416 -5.43 -20.94 9.00
C ASN A 416 -5.55 -22.45 8.81
N GLY A 417 -6.57 -23.07 9.40
CA GLY A 417 -6.85 -24.50 9.27
C GLY A 417 -8.14 -24.78 8.50
N ALA A 418 -8.10 -25.67 7.50
CA ALA A 418 -9.28 -26.08 6.74
C ALA A 418 -9.40 -27.60 6.59
N SER A 419 -10.57 -28.19 6.88
CA SER A 419 -10.78 -29.62 6.67
C SER A 419 -12.16 -29.99 6.10
N GLY A 420 -12.24 -31.01 5.26
CA GLY A 420 -13.51 -31.65 4.89
C GLY A 420 -13.65 -33.09 5.39
N ALA A 421 -12.54 -33.72 5.78
CA ALA A 421 -12.47 -34.92 6.62
C ALA A 421 -11.00 -35.09 7.10
N GLY A 422 -10.77 -35.33 8.40
CA GLY A 422 -9.41 -35.48 8.97
C GLY A 422 -9.06 -34.40 10.00
N GLN A 423 -7.76 -34.18 10.24
CA GLN A 423 -7.25 -33.11 11.11
C GLN A 423 -6.46 -32.10 10.28
N SER A 424 -6.70 -30.81 10.53
CA SER A 424 -5.94 -29.71 9.97
C SER A 424 -5.51 -28.74 11.08
N VAL A 425 -4.23 -28.41 11.15
CA VAL A 425 -3.68 -27.47 12.13
C VAL A 425 -2.83 -26.42 11.41
N GLY A 426 -3.25 -25.15 11.47
CA GLY A 426 -2.43 -24.02 11.06
C GLY A 426 -2.01 -23.21 12.28
N THR A 427 -0.72 -22.91 12.39
CA THR A 427 -0.15 -22.12 13.49
C THR A 427 0.79 -21.07 12.92
N CYS A 428 0.71 -19.84 13.42
CA CYS A 428 1.53 -18.74 12.98
C CYS A 428 2.01 -17.83 14.12
N VAL A 429 3.24 -17.33 14.01
CA VAL A 429 3.71 -16.12 14.69
C VAL A 429 4.20 -15.16 13.62
N ASN A 430 3.67 -13.94 13.59
CA ASN A 430 3.96 -12.98 12.55
C ASN A 430 4.31 -11.61 13.16
N GLU A 431 5.48 -11.10 12.78
CA GLU A 431 5.96 -9.77 13.16
C GLU A 431 6.21 -8.97 11.89
N VAL A 432 5.46 -7.89 11.68
CA VAL A 432 5.61 -7.05 10.48
C VAL A 432 5.79 -5.59 10.87
N ASN A 433 6.93 -5.02 10.50
CA ASN A 433 7.20 -3.60 10.55
C ASN A 433 7.27 -3.03 9.13
N SER A 434 6.45 -2.00 8.84
CA SER A 434 6.46 -1.29 7.57
C SER A 434 6.48 0.21 7.79
N ASP A 435 7.65 0.81 7.66
CA ASP A 435 7.85 2.26 7.76
C ASP A 435 8.05 2.84 6.36
N THR A 436 7.24 3.81 5.99
CA THR A 436 7.50 4.70 4.86
C THR A 436 7.60 6.13 5.37
N GLY A 437 8.64 6.89 5.02
CA GLY A 437 8.82 8.20 5.63
C GLY A 437 9.89 9.11 5.07
N GLY A 438 9.93 10.34 5.58
CA GLY A 438 11.01 11.29 5.31
C GLY A 438 10.56 12.73 5.25
N TYR A 439 11.50 13.64 5.49
CA TYR A 439 11.24 15.07 5.50
C TYR A 439 10.92 15.63 4.10
N GLN A 440 9.85 16.41 3.97
CA GLN A 440 9.46 17.07 2.73
C GLN A 440 9.60 18.60 2.89
N GLY A 441 10.72 19.16 2.44
CA GLY A 441 11.06 20.56 2.68
C GLY A 441 11.20 21.42 1.43
N THR A 442 10.56 22.59 1.44
CA THR A 442 10.75 23.57 0.38
C THR A 442 10.77 25.03 0.86
N THR A 443 11.51 25.87 0.12
CA THR A 443 11.56 27.33 0.28
C THR A 443 11.38 28.04 -1.06
N GLY A 444 10.88 29.27 -1.07
CA GLY A 444 10.22 29.87 -2.23
C GLY A 444 9.91 31.36 -2.07
N ASP A 445 10.82 32.13 -1.49
CA ASP A 445 10.65 33.59 -1.33
C ASP A 445 10.41 34.32 -2.66
N ASN A 446 9.57 35.37 -2.65
CA ASN A 446 9.22 36.22 -3.80
C ASN A 446 8.75 35.46 -5.05
N SER A 447 8.13 34.29 -4.89
CA SER A 447 7.81 33.38 -5.99
C SER A 447 6.31 33.36 -6.34
N VAL A 448 5.95 32.68 -7.43
CA VAL A 448 4.56 32.44 -7.87
C VAL A 448 4.31 30.94 -8.01
N ILE A 449 3.33 30.37 -7.31
CA ILE A 449 2.97 28.94 -7.39
C ILE A 449 4.20 28.04 -7.10
N SER A 450 5.01 28.41 -6.12
CA SER A 450 6.30 27.78 -5.84
C SER A 450 6.43 27.55 -4.34
N GLY A 451 7.25 26.59 -3.91
CA GLY A 451 7.38 26.29 -2.48
C GLY A 451 6.17 25.58 -1.86
N ASN A 452 5.38 24.83 -2.64
CA ASN A 452 4.22 24.10 -2.12
C ASN A 452 4.51 22.60 -1.97
N VAL A 453 3.83 21.95 -1.01
CA VAL A 453 3.87 20.50 -0.79
C VAL A 453 2.46 19.93 -0.91
N ALA A 454 2.33 18.85 -1.67
CA ALA A 454 1.13 18.04 -1.73
C ALA A 454 1.48 16.59 -1.42
N GLN A 455 0.77 15.97 -0.47
CA GLN A 455 1.02 14.58 -0.12
C GLN A 455 -0.22 13.81 0.32
N THR A 456 -0.17 12.49 0.15
CA THR A 456 -1.24 11.58 0.58
C THR A 456 -0.63 10.32 1.19
N PRO A 457 -0.16 10.38 2.46
CA PRO A 457 0.27 9.20 3.20
C PRO A 457 -0.86 8.16 3.29
N LEU A 458 -0.53 6.88 3.15
CA LEU A 458 -1.48 5.77 3.22
C LEU A 458 -0.85 4.64 4.02
N ALA A 459 -1.47 4.26 5.12
CA ALA A 459 -1.14 3.07 5.90
C ALA A 459 -2.35 2.12 5.87
N ALA A 460 -2.19 0.95 5.23
CA ALA A 460 -3.33 0.05 5.02
C ALA A 460 -2.96 -1.44 5.08
N PRO A 461 -3.06 -2.08 6.25
CA PRO A 461 -2.98 -3.53 6.37
C PRO A 461 -4.29 -4.23 5.94
N ALA A 462 -4.19 -5.43 5.36
CA ALA A 462 -5.33 -6.28 5.00
C ALA A 462 -5.04 -7.77 5.30
N GLU A 463 -5.85 -8.41 6.15
CA GLU A 463 -5.38 -9.62 6.85
C GLU A 463 -6.44 -10.69 7.08
N LEU A 464 -5.99 -11.95 7.09
CA LEU A 464 -6.78 -13.13 7.49
C LEU A 464 -5.91 -14.12 8.26
N TYR A 465 -6.11 -14.27 9.57
CA TYR A 465 -5.28 -15.19 10.34
C TYR A 465 -5.97 -15.94 11.46
N GLY A 466 -5.41 -17.09 11.83
CA GLY A 466 -5.93 -17.95 12.89
C GLY A 466 -7.30 -18.56 12.58
N ALA A 467 -7.82 -18.44 11.37
CA ALA A 467 -9.17 -18.90 11.06
C ALA A 467 -9.24 -20.43 10.93
N ALA A 468 -10.34 -21.04 11.38
CA ALA A 468 -10.56 -22.49 11.28
C ALA A 468 -11.88 -22.83 10.61
N ALA A 469 -11.85 -23.61 9.52
CA ALA A 469 -13.04 -24.01 8.78
C ALA A 469 -13.14 -25.52 8.60
N THR A 470 -14.32 -26.12 8.83
CA THR A 470 -14.54 -27.54 8.55
C THR A 470 -15.90 -27.87 7.96
N ALA A 471 -15.91 -28.70 6.90
CA ALA A 471 -17.11 -29.38 6.43
C ALA A 471 -17.32 -30.74 7.14
N GLY A 472 -16.24 -31.30 7.70
CA GLY A 472 -16.14 -32.65 8.25
C GLY A 472 -14.80 -32.84 8.98
N GLY A 473 -14.80 -33.24 10.26
CA GLY A 473 -13.56 -33.54 11.00
C GLY A 473 -13.13 -32.45 11.99
N GLN A 474 -11.83 -32.15 12.05
CA GLN A 474 -11.24 -31.17 12.96
C GLN A 474 -10.43 -30.11 12.18
N ALA A 475 -10.56 -28.84 12.56
CA ALA A 475 -9.71 -27.77 12.07
C ALA A 475 -9.29 -26.86 13.23
N THR A 476 -8.01 -26.53 13.28
CA THR A 476 -7.43 -25.62 14.27
C THR A 476 -6.69 -24.51 13.55
N GLY A 477 -6.96 -23.27 13.94
CA GLY A 477 -6.20 -22.10 13.55
C GLY A 477 -5.59 -21.43 14.79
N SER A 478 -4.37 -20.93 14.68
CA SER A 478 -3.72 -20.20 15.75
C SER A 478 -2.76 -19.16 15.20
N ALA A 479 -2.78 -17.95 15.75
CA ALA A 479 -1.96 -16.85 15.28
C ALA A 479 -1.63 -15.85 16.40
N ASP A 480 -0.36 -15.51 16.56
CA ASP A 480 0.10 -14.34 17.32
C ASP A 480 0.66 -13.31 16.32
N GLU A 481 0.06 -12.13 16.25
CA GLU A 481 0.38 -11.08 15.28
C GLU A 481 0.83 -9.80 15.99
N VAL A 482 2.00 -9.28 15.61
CA VAL A 482 2.48 -7.94 15.98
C VAL A 482 2.76 -7.15 14.73
N LYS A 483 2.13 -5.98 14.60
CA LYS A 483 2.20 -5.17 13.39
C LYS A 483 2.41 -3.69 13.69
N ASP A 484 3.40 -3.09 13.03
CA ASP A 484 3.60 -1.64 13.02
C ASP A 484 3.66 -1.16 11.56
N ILE A 485 2.64 -0.42 11.12
CA ILE A 485 2.57 0.17 9.78
C ILE A 485 2.56 1.68 9.91
N ARG A 486 3.69 2.30 9.57
CA ARG A 486 3.85 3.75 9.56
C ARG A 486 4.01 4.28 8.14
N SER A 487 3.14 5.20 7.75
CA SER A 487 3.26 6.01 6.53
C SER A 487 3.38 7.48 6.93
N SER A 488 4.58 8.03 6.85
CA SER A 488 4.97 9.35 7.34
C SER A 488 5.54 10.21 6.22
N GLY A 489 5.74 11.50 6.51
CA GLY A 489 6.18 12.46 5.52
C GLY A 489 6.04 13.89 5.98
N GLN A 490 6.75 14.31 7.02
CA GLN A 490 6.59 15.65 7.58
C GLN A 490 6.71 16.77 6.51
N PRO A 491 5.60 17.46 6.17
CA PRO A 491 5.61 18.50 5.17
C PRO A 491 5.94 19.84 5.84
N ASN A 492 6.96 20.52 5.31
CA ASN A 492 7.44 21.78 5.86
C ASN A 492 7.73 22.80 4.74
N THR A 493 7.09 23.96 4.84
CA THR A 493 7.24 25.06 3.89
C THR A 493 7.55 26.37 4.60
N VAL A 494 8.54 27.11 4.08
CA VAL A 494 8.96 28.41 4.63
C VAL A 494 9.26 29.40 3.51
N ASP A 495 8.32 30.30 3.24
CA ASP A 495 8.44 31.34 2.21
C ASP A 495 8.00 32.72 2.71
N ASP A 496 8.56 33.76 2.12
CA ASP A 496 8.08 35.13 2.25
C ASP A 496 7.77 35.80 0.90
N ARG A 497 6.84 36.78 0.91
CA ARG A 497 6.54 37.66 -0.24
C ARG A 497 6.11 36.97 -1.55
N GLY A 498 5.64 35.72 -1.50
CA GLY A 498 5.18 34.96 -2.66
C GLY A 498 3.69 35.13 -3.00
N THR A 499 3.28 34.54 -4.13
CA THR A 499 1.89 34.46 -4.62
C THR A 499 1.55 32.99 -4.84
N VAL A 500 0.68 32.41 -4.00
CA VAL A 500 0.44 30.96 -3.98
C VAL A 500 1.73 30.20 -3.66
N SER A 501 2.33 30.48 -2.51
CA SER A 501 3.57 29.84 -2.04
C SER A 501 3.42 29.29 -0.62
N SER A 502 4.26 28.37 -0.17
CA SER A 502 4.18 27.76 1.18
C SER A 502 2.80 27.24 1.56
N ASN A 503 2.13 26.54 0.65
CA ASN A 503 0.87 25.86 0.98
C ASN A 503 1.12 24.36 1.09
N ILE A 504 0.45 23.74 2.05
CA ILE A 504 0.45 22.30 2.26
C ILE A 504 -0.95 21.77 2.01
N ILE A 505 -1.02 20.70 1.22
CA ILE A 505 -2.22 19.88 1.09
C ILE A 505 -1.83 18.46 1.50
N THR A 506 -2.51 17.92 2.51
CA THR A 506 -2.27 16.56 3.01
C THR A 506 -3.58 15.82 3.23
N ALA A 507 -3.64 14.55 2.86
CA ALA A 507 -4.79 13.70 3.13
C ALA A 507 -4.29 12.32 3.56
N PRO A 508 -3.83 12.18 4.81
CA PRO A 508 -3.33 10.92 5.32
C PRO A 508 -4.48 9.95 5.64
N THR A 509 -4.29 8.67 5.32
CA THR A 509 -5.31 7.64 5.56
C THR A 509 -4.71 6.43 6.25
N ALA A 510 -5.25 6.09 7.43
CA ALA A 510 -5.04 4.84 8.13
C ALA A 510 -6.30 3.96 7.95
N ALA A 511 -6.17 2.80 7.32
CA ALA A 511 -7.31 1.93 7.02
C ALA A 511 -6.93 0.45 7.16
N ALA A 512 -7.41 -0.20 8.21
CA ALA A 512 -7.15 -1.61 8.49
C ALA A 512 -8.40 -2.46 8.18
N ALA A 513 -8.22 -3.53 7.40
CA ALA A 513 -9.26 -4.54 7.16
C ALA A 513 -8.77 -5.91 7.64
N GLN A 514 -9.29 -6.39 8.77
CA GLN A 514 -8.75 -7.57 9.43
C GLN A 514 -9.85 -8.59 9.75
N VAL A 515 -9.54 -9.86 9.55
CA VAL A 515 -10.37 -11.01 9.93
C VAL A 515 -9.51 -11.99 10.69
N PHE A 516 -9.83 -12.29 11.94
CA PHE A 516 -8.97 -13.21 12.69
C PHE A 516 -9.68 -13.94 13.81
N GLY A 517 -9.11 -15.06 14.24
CA GLY A 517 -9.70 -15.79 15.36
C GLY A 517 -11.02 -16.48 15.04
N ASP A 518 -11.50 -16.43 13.80
CA ASP A 518 -12.85 -16.88 13.43
C ASP A 518 -12.93 -18.37 13.09
N THR A 519 -14.10 -18.96 13.31
CA THR A 519 -14.33 -20.38 13.08
C THR A 519 -15.65 -20.70 12.40
N ALA A 520 -15.64 -21.67 11.49
CA ALA A 520 -16.81 -22.08 10.72
C ALA A 520 -16.91 -23.61 10.56
N GLY A 521 -18.03 -24.22 10.95
CA GLY A 521 -18.22 -25.67 10.93
C GLY A 521 -19.58 -26.14 10.38
N VAL A 522 -19.59 -27.17 9.53
CA VAL A 522 -20.85 -27.87 9.16
C VAL A 522 -21.06 -29.09 10.03
N VAL A 523 -20.14 -30.05 10.00
CA VAL A 523 -20.13 -31.24 10.87
C VAL A 523 -18.71 -31.48 11.39
N GLY A 524 -18.32 -30.88 12.50
CA GLY A 524 -16.95 -31.04 12.97
C GLY A 524 -16.60 -30.16 14.16
N ASN A 525 -15.35 -30.30 14.61
CA ASN A 525 -14.81 -29.48 15.68
C ASN A 525 -13.87 -28.42 15.12
N THR A 526 -14.09 -27.16 15.49
CA THR A 526 -13.23 -26.05 15.13
C THR A 526 -12.69 -25.38 16.38
N THR A 527 -11.41 -25.06 16.36
CA THR A 527 -10.76 -24.32 17.45
C THR A 527 -9.93 -23.19 16.85
N SER A 528 -10.05 -22.01 17.42
CA SER A 528 -9.22 -20.86 17.07
C SER A 528 -8.70 -20.16 18.32
N THR A 529 -7.45 -19.75 18.29
CA THR A 529 -6.82 -18.92 19.32
C THR A 529 -5.95 -17.87 18.64
N SER A 530 -6.30 -16.59 18.78
CA SER A 530 -5.59 -15.52 18.10
C SER A 530 -5.33 -14.32 19.01
N SER A 531 -4.16 -13.71 18.86
CA SER A 531 -3.80 -12.44 19.48
C SER A 531 -3.33 -11.48 18.39
N ASN A 532 -3.83 -10.25 18.46
CA ASN A 532 -3.49 -9.17 17.54
C ASN A 532 -2.99 -7.95 18.32
N ASP A 533 -1.82 -7.44 17.96
CA ASP A 533 -1.28 -6.16 18.39
C ASP A 533 -0.91 -5.36 17.13
N THR A 534 -1.73 -4.37 16.76
CA THR A 534 -1.59 -3.63 15.50
C THR A 534 -1.52 -2.14 15.76
N THR A 535 -0.40 -1.51 15.38
CA THR A 535 -0.25 -0.05 15.28
C THR A 535 -0.26 0.38 13.82
N VAL A 536 -1.10 1.35 13.47
CA VAL A 536 -1.19 1.93 12.12
C VAL A 536 -1.13 3.45 12.22
N THR A 537 -0.07 4.08 11.69
CA THR A 537 0.07 5.54 11.67
C THR A 537 0.16 6.07 10.24
N ALA A 538 -0.64 7.07 9.90
CA ALA A 538 -0.58 7.77 8.61
C ALA A 538 -0.44 9.29 8.80
N GLY A 539 0.57 9.91 8.20
CA GLY A 539 0.84 11.35 8.29
C GLY A 539 1.76 11.75 9.45
N ASP A 540 2.13 13.03 9.46
CA ASP A 540 2.85 13.73 10.53
C ASP A 540 2.35 15.20 10.54
N ASP A 541 2.80 15.98 11.52
CA ASP A 541 2.51 17.41 11.71
C ASP A 541 2.85 18.30 10.49
N PRO A 542 1.86 18.90 9.81
CA PRO A 542 2.12 19.86 8.75
C PRO A 542 2.50 21.25 9.30
N LYS A 543 3.58 21.82 8.74
CA LYS A 543 4.11 23.15 9.13
C LYS A 543 4.23 24.09 7.93
N ALA A 544 3.42 25.14 7.89
CA ALA A 544 3.40 26.09 6.78
C ALA A 544 3.60 27.54 7.23
N THR A 545 4.70 28.17 6.82
CA THR A 545 5.01 29.58 7.13
C THR A 545 5.07 30.40 5.84
N GLY A 546 4.16 31.38 5.72
CA GLY A 546 4.02 32.22 4.52
C GLY A 546 3.71 33.68 4.88
N ARG A 547 4.74 34.50 5.08
CA ARG A 547 4.58 35.90 5.53
C ARG A 547 4.65 36.92 4.40
N LYS A 548 3.93 38.04 4.52
CA LYS A 548 3.93 39.19 3.57
C LYS A 548 3.55 38.85 2.11
N SER A 549 2.69 37.86 1.92
CA SER A 549 2.42 37.21 0.63
C SER A 549 0.94 37.30 0.23
N SER A 550 0.58 36.94 -1.00
CA SER A 550 -0.83 37.00 -1.45
C SER A 550 -1.65 35.79 -1.01
N VAL A 551 -1.15 34.58 -1.24
CA VAL A 551 -1.79 33.30 -0.83
C VAL A 551 -0.67 32.42 -0.32
N SER A 552 -0.48 32.29 1.00
CA SER A 552 0.64 31.50 1.52
C SER A 552 0.53 31.09 2.96
N GLY A 553 1.25 30.04 3.35
CA GLY A 553 1.18 29.51 4.69
C GLY A 553 -0.23 28.99 4.94
N ASN A 554 -0.83 28.27 4.01
CA ASN A 554 -2.15 27.66 4.25
C ASN A 554 -2.01 26.14 4.31
N ILE A 555 -2.79 25.52 5.17
CA ILE A 555 -2.84 24.06 5.32
C ILE A 555 -4.24 23.58 4.97
N VAL A 556 -4.32 22.55 4.14
CA VAL A 556 -5.54 21.75 3.94
C VAL A 556 -5.20 20.34 4.38
N GLN A 557 -5.89 19.84 5.41
CA GLN A 557 -5.72 18.48 5.90
C GLN A 557 -7.05 17.73 6.00
N VAL A 558 -7.05 16.50 5.51
CA VAL A 558 -8.22 15.60 5.57
C VAL A 558 -7.75 14.23 6.03
N PRO A 559 -7.37 14.09 7.32
CA PRO A 559 -6.94 12.80 7.86
C PRO A 559 -8.12 11.85 8.05
N THR A 560 -7.92 10.56 7.80
CA THR A 560 -8.96 9.54 7.95
C THR A 560 -8.44 8.29 8.65
N SER A 561 -9.07 7.88 9.74
CA SER A 561 -8.78 6.63 10.47
C SER A 561 -10.01 5.71 10.46
N THR A 562 -9.90 4.54 9.84
CA THR A 562 -11.05 3.65 9.60
C THR A 562 -10.71 2.16 9.76
N PRO A 563 -10.76 1.59 10.97
CA PRO A 563 -10.59 0.17 11.21
C PRO A 563 -11.89 -0.57 10.91
N ALA A 564 -11.77 -1.71 10.23
CA ALA A 564 -12.83 -2.63 9.90
C ALA A 564 -12.39 -4.05 10.29
N GLN A 565 -12.94 -4.58 11.38
CA GLN A 565 -12.48 -5.83 11.96
C GLN A 565 -13.63 -6.83 12.17
N VAL A 566 -13.35 -8.11 11.93
CA VAL A 566 -14.22 -9.25 12.28
C VAL A 566 -13.38 -10.26 13.03
N PHE A 567 -13.73 -10.61 14.27
CA PHE A 567 -12.88 -11.53 15.01
C PHE A 567 -13.54 -12.27 16.17
N GLY A 568 -12.97 -13.44 16.48
CA GLY A 568 -13.42 -14.29 17.58
C GLY A 568 -14.84 -14.82 17.37
N ASP A 569 -15.31 -14.90 16.13
CA ASP A 569 -16.65 -15.36 15.80
C ASP A 569 -16.67 -16.88 15.61
N GLY A 570 -17.72 -17.52 16.12
CA GLY A 570 -17.92 -18.96 16.05
C GLY A 570 -19.24 -19.31 15.38
N VAL A 571 -19.19 -20.05 14.27
CA VAL A 571 -20.38 -20.49 13.55
C VAL A 571 -20.31 -21.99 13.27
N THR A 572 -21.13 -22.80 13.93
CA THR A 572 -21.15 -24.25 13.67
C THR A 572 -22.56 -24.83 13.60
N LEU A 573 -22.85 -25.61 12.56
CA LEU A 573 -24.14 -26.30 12.44
C LEU A 573 -24.21 -27.51 13.39
N VAL A 574 -23.25 -28.45 13.32
CA VAL A 574 -23.15 -29.62 14.22
C VAL A 574 -21.70 -29.83 14.65
N GLY A 575 -21.47 -29.97 15.96
CA GLY A 575 -20.14 -30.22 16.53
C GLY A 575 -19.78 -29.26 17.67
N ASN A 576 -18.49 -29.18 18.01
CA ASN A 576 -17.98 -28.26 19.03
C ASN A 576 -17.15 -27.14 18.38
N ASN A 577 -17.31 -25.92 18.85
CA ASN A 577 -16.64 -24.75 18.31
C ASN A 577 -16.09 -23.91 19.47
N GLU A 578 -14.83 -23.53 19.37
CA GLU A 578 -14.16 -22.65 20.31
C GLU A 578 -13.40 -21.57 19.54
N ALA A 579 -13.72 -20.31 19.80
CA ALA A 579 -13.05 -19.14 19.25
C ALA A 579 -12.58 -18.25 20.40
N HIS A 580 -11.27 -18.02 20.49
CA HIS A 580 -10.66 -17.08 21.44
C HIS A 580 -9.86 -16.05 20.65
N ALA A 581 -10.17 -14.77 20.83
CA ALA A 581 -9.49 -13.69 20.14
C ALA A 581 -9.22 -12.50 21.08
N ASP A 582 -7.97 -12.05 21.12
CA ASP A 582 -7.55 -10.84 21.82
C ASP A 582 -7.08 -9.80 20.79
N ASN A 583 -7.61 -8.59 20.87
CA ASN A 583 -7.30 -7.50 19.94
C ASN A 583 -6.82 -6.25 20.68
N ALA A 584 -5.65 -5.75 20.32
CA ALA A 584 -5.16 -4.41 20.61
C ALA A 584 -4.86 -3.71 19.29
N THR A 585 -5.49 -2.57 19.03
CA THR A 585 -5.31 -1.83 17.77
C THR A 585 -5.22 -0.34 18.03
N ASP A 586 -4.10 0.27 17.64
CA ASP A 586 -3.89 1.72 17.71
C ASP A 586 -3.81 2.27 16.28
N MET A 587 -4.75 3.13 15.90
CA MET A 587 -4.76 3.75 14.58
C MET A 587 -4.77 5.26 14.64
N GLN A 588 -3.80 5.89 13.98
CA GLN A 588 -3.64 7.34 13.94
C GLN A 588 -3.53 7.85 12.51
N ALA A 589 -4.29 8.90 12.18
CA ALA A 589 -4.18 9.61 10.91
C ALA A 589 -4.03 11.12 11.13
N GLY A 590 -3.02 11.74 10.53
CA GLY A 590 -2.76 13.18 10.66
C GLY A 590 -1.86 13.51 11.85
N GLY A 591 -1.95 14.76 12.29
CA GLY A 591 -1.15 15.32 13.39
C GLY A 591 -1.38 16.82 13.51
N ASP A 592 -0.56 17.48 14.30
CA ASP A 592 -0.76 18.89 14.67
C ASP A 592 -0.46 19.83 13.51
N ALA A 593 -1.43 20.69 13.16
CA ALA A 593 -1.28 21.66 12.08
C ALA A 593 -0.83 23.01 12.63
N THR A 594 0.39 23.44 12.27
CA THR A 594 0.92 24.76 12.66
C THR A 594 1.12 25.67 11.46
N THR A 595 0.56 26.88 11.52
CA THR A 595 0.73 27.86 10.44
C THR A 595 0.88 29.33 10.86
N ASP A 596 1.70 30.07 10.11
CA ASP A 596 1.92 31.50 10.27
C ASP A 596 1.79 32.24 8.93
N GLY A 597 0.78 33.11 8.86
CA GLY A 597 0.43 33.94 7.70
C GLY A 597 0.61 35.44 7.89
N LYS A 598 1.47 35.88 8.82
CA LYS A 598 1.56 37.31 9.19
C LYS A 598 1.77 38.22 7.97
N GLN A 599 0.99 39.30 7.91
CA GLN A 599 1.02 40.33 6.87
C GLN A 599 0.64 39.83 5.46
N SER A 600 0.03 38.66 5.34
CA SER A 600 -0.40 38.09 4.05
C SER A 600 -1.85 38.43 3.71
N SER A 601 -2.20 38.49 2.42
CA SER A 601 -3.59 38.75 1.98
C SER A 601 -4.51 37.56 2.26
N ILE A 602 -4.07 36.34 1.92
CA ILE A 602 -4.72 35.08 2.29
C ILE A 602 -3.62 34.18 2.88
N GLY A 603 -3.47 34.12 4.20
CA GLY A 603 -2.39 33.30 4.75
C GLY A 603 -2.56 32.89 6.19
N GLY A 604 -1.88 31.83 6.58
CA GLY A 604 -2.03 31.25 7.91
C GLY A 604 -3.39 30.58 8.08
N ASN A 605 -4.12 30.22 7.03
CA ASN A 605 -5.44 29.60 7.17
C ASN A 605 -5.33 28.08 7.15
N VAL A 606 -6.20 27.42 7.92
CA VAL A 606 -6.30 25.96 7.98
C VAL A 606 -7.70 25.52 7.59
N ILE A 607 -7.77 24.51 6.72
CA ILE A 607 -8.99 23.71 6.52
C ILE A 607 -8.66 22.32 7.03
N SER A 608 -9.38 21.87 8.05
CA SER A 608 -9.19 20.56 8.68
C SER A 608 -10.50 19.78 8.63
N ALA A 609 -10.50 18.58 8.09
CA ALA A 609 -11.69 17.73 8.04
C ALA A 609 -11.37 16.29 8.43
N PRO A 610 -11.01 16.04 9.70
CA PRO A 610 -10.67 14.70 10.16
C PRO A 610 -11.91 13.80 10.26
N VAL A 611 -11.73 12.52 9.96
CA VAL A 611 -12.75 11.48 10.12
C VAL A 611 -12.14 10.28 10.82
N ALA A 612 -12.67 9.92 11.98
CA ALA A 612 -12.32 8.69 12.67
C ALA A 612 -13.54 7.79 12.78
N SER A 613 -13.36 6.48 12.80
CA SER A 613 -14.48 5.54 12.92
C SER A 613 -14.03 4.26 13.59
N ALA A 614 -14.98 3.41 13.99
CA ALA A 614 -14.69 2.02 14.34
C ALA A 614 -15.86 1.14 13.94
N THR A 615 -15.62 0.20 13.00
CA THR A 615 -16.60 -0.78 12.55
C THR A 615 -16.11 -2.17 12.90
N GLN A 616 -16.77 -2.83 13.85
CA GLN A 616 -16.29 -4.12 14.35
C GLN A 616 -17.45 -5.10 14.56
N VAL A 617 -17.22 -6.37 14.24
CA VAL A 617 -18.06 -7.51 14.61
C VAL A 617 -17.19 -8.47 15.40
N MET A 618 -17.58 -8.84 16.60
CA MET A 618 -16.71 -9.68 17.42
C MET A 618 -17.45 -10.55 18.44
N GLY A 619 -16.86 -11.71 18.71
CA GLY A 619 -17.30 -12.61 19.77
C GLY A 619 -18.67 -13.24 19.52
N TRP A 620 -19.16 -13.29 18.28
CA TRP A 620 -20.44 -13.90 17.96
C TRP A 620 -20.39 -15.42 18.13
N SER A 621 -21.50 -16.00 18.54
CA SER A 621 -21.63 -17.45 18.71
C SER A 621 -22.96 -17.95 18.14
N VAL A 622 -22.89 -18.68 17.03
CA VAL A 622 -24.04 -19.13 16.24
C VAL A 622 -24.03 -20.65 16.07
N GLY A 623 -25.08 -21.30 16.59
CA GLY A 623 -25.22 -22.75 16.64
C GLY A 623 -26.53 -23.27 16.08
N GLY A 624 -26.47 -24.31 15.22
CA GLY A 624 -27.66 -24.98 14.69
C GLY A 624 -28.09 -26.23 15.47
N GLY A 625 -27.11 -26.91 16.08
CA GLY A 625 -27.17 -28.23 16.72
C GLY A 625 -25.82 -28.57 17.35
N SER A 626 -25.20 -27.57 17.99
CA SER A 626 -23.77 -27.52 18.30
C SER A 626 -23.51 -26.90 19.67
N ASN A 627 -22.27 -27.07 20.15
CA ASN A 627 -21.75 -26.32 21.28
C ASN A 627 -20.76 -25.28 20.76
N VAL A 628 -21.04 -23.99 20.94
CA VAL A 628 -20.22 -22.89 20.40
C VAL A 628 -19.82 -21.98 21.55
N ASN A 629 -18.53 -21.79 21.77
CA ASN A 629 -17.99 -20.88 22.77
C ASN A 629 -17.10 -19.85 22.10
N SER A 630 -17.47 -18.58 22.23
CA SER A 630 -16.70 -17.46 21.68
C SER A 630 -16.29 -16.52 22.81
N THR A 631 -15.01 -16.20 22.88
CA THR A 631 -14.43 -15.21 23.80
C THR A 631 -13.67 -14.19 22.98
N ALA A 632 -13.99 -12.91 23.17
CA ALA A 632 -13.34 -11.81 22.47
C ALA A 632 -12.97 -10.69 23.46
N THR A 633 -11.71 -10.28 23.45
CA THR A 633 -11.26 -9.05 24.12
C THR A 633 -10.83 -8.03 23.08
N ASN A 634 -11.19 -6.76 23.30
CA ASN A 634 -10.89 -5.68 22.37
C ASN A 634 -10.43 -4.42 23.10
N ASP A 635 -9.31 -3.88 22.66
CA ASP A 635 -8.83 -2.54 22.92
C ASP A 635 -8.57 -1.87 21.56
N LEU A 636 -9.22 -0.74 21.30
CA LEU A 636 -9.13 -0.06 20.01
C LEU A 636 -9.09 1.46 20.22
N ASP A 637 -8.01 2.08 19.78
CA ASP A 637 -7.89 3.52 19.65
C ASP A 637 -7.89 3.91 18.16
N SER A 638 -8.76 4.83 17.77
CA SER A 638 -8.86 5.34 16.40
C SER A 638 -8.91 6.86 16.36
N ASP A 639 -7.77 7.47 16.05
CA ASP A 639 -7.58 8.91 16.05
C ASP A 639 -7.41 9.48 14.64
N ALA A 640 -8.05 10.60 14.36
CA ALA A 640 -7.84 11.37 13.14
C ALA A 640 -7.70 12.86 13.46
N GLY A 641 -6.62 13.50 13.00
CA GLY A 641 -6.34 14.91 13.24
C GLY A 641 -5.49 15.13 14.49
N GLY A 642 -5.57 16.34 15.03
CA GLY A 642 -4.78 16.81 16.16
C GLY A 642 -4.99 18.32 16.34
N ASP A 643 -4.10 18.96 17.09
CA ASP A 643 -4.21 20.38 17.41
C ASP A 643 -4.07 21.25 16.16
N VAL A 644 -4.79 22.38 16.14
CA VAL A 644 -4.59 23.40 15.11
C VAL A 644 -4.12 24.70 15.71
N GLN A 645 -2.93 25.16 15.30
CA GLN A 645 -2.41 26.48 15.66
C GLN A 645 -2.26 27.36 14.41
N SER A 646 -3.04 28.44 14.37
CA SER A 646 -3.13 29.33 13.21
C SER A 646 -2.95 30.80 13.60
N THR A 647 -1.97 31.46 12.96
CA THR A 647 -1.66 32.88 13.25
C THR A 647 -1.74 33.75 12.00
N GLY A 648 -2.40 34.91 12.11
CA GLY A 648 -2.77 35.76 10.97
C GLY A 648 -2.70 37.27 11.21
N GLU A 649 -1.69 37.76 11.94
CA GLU A 649 -1.60 39.19 12.28
C GLU A 649 -1.43 40.09 11.04
N ARG A 650 -2.14 41.21 11.01
CA ARG A 650 -2.06 42.25 9.95
C ARG A 650 -2.35 41.73 8.52
N GLY A 651 -3.07 40.62 8.38
CA GLY A 651 -3.50 40.06 7.10
C GLY A 651 -4.93 40.45 6.69
N SER A 652 -5.31 40.19 5.43
CA SER A 652 -6.69 40.47 4.96
C SER A 652 -7.65 39.33 5.29
N ILE A 653 -7.31 38.09 4.92
CA ILE A 653 -7.97 36.83 5.25
C ILE A 653 -6.90 35.93 5.86
N ALA A 654 -6.66 36.03 7.16
CA ALA A 654 -5.49 35.39 7.74
C ALA A 654 -5.71 34.77 9.12
N GLY A 655 -5.05 33.64 9.39
CA GLY A 655 -5.18 32.99 10.69
C GLY A 655 -6.57 32.41 10.95
N ASN A 656 -7.31 31.99 9.90
CA ASN A 656 -8.66 31.43 10.06
C ASN A 656 -8.63 29.90 10.00
N LEU A 657 -9.55 29.25 10.71
CA LEU A 657 -9.78 27.80 10.68
C LEU A 657 -11.21 27.50 10.20
N ILE A 658 -11.32 26.53 9.29
CA ILE A 658 -12.57 25.84 8.97
C ILE A 658 -12.39 24.35 9.30
N GLY A 659 -13.17 23.85 10.27
CA GLY A 659 -13.15 22.48 10.74
C GLY A 659 -14.45 21.74 10.43
N ALA A 660 -14.37 20.50 9.93
CA ALA A 660 -15.50 19.56 9.91
C ALA A 660 -15.06 18.16 10.37
N GLN A 661 -15.41 17.81 11.60
CA GLN A 661 -14.93 16.64 12.31
C GLN A 661 -16.05 15.61 12.35
N ALA A 662 -15.78 14.34 12.03
CA ALA A 662 -16.80 13.30 12.05
C ALA A 662 -16.35 11.99 12.72
N THR A 663 -17.21 11.44 13.58
CA THR A 663 -16.99 10.15 14.26
C THR A 663 -18.18 9.19 14.10
N PRO A 664 -18.33 8.49 12.95
CA PRO A 664 -19.26 7.38 12.83
C PRO A 664 -18.76 6.12 13.54
N PHE A 665 -19.58 5.57 14.44
CA PHE A 665 -19.22 4.45 15.30
C PHE A 665 -20.27 3.32 15.26
N VAL A 666 -19.85 2.09 14.91
CA VAL A 666 -20.73 0.91 14.79
C VAL A 666 -20.04 -0.35 15.35
N PRO A 667 -19.98 -0.50 16.69
CA PRO A 667 -19.53 -1.73 17.31
C PRO A 667 -20.68 -2.73 17.41
N VAL A 668 -20.40 -4.01 17.15
CA VAL A 668 -21.40 -5.09 17.23
C VAL A 668 -20.90 -6.30 18.05
N PRO A 669 -20.56 -6.13 19.34
CA PRO A 669 -20.02 -7.22 20.15
C PRO A 669 -21.08 -8.21 20.65
N GLY A 670 -20.66 -9.47 20.78
CA GLY A 670 -21.22 -10.43 21.74
C GLY A 670 -22.61 -10.98 21.43
N ASN A 671 -22.95 -11.26 20.18
CA ASN A 671 -24.30 -11.76 19.85
C ASN A 671 -24.35 -13.29 19.79
N THR A 672 -25.46 -13.88 20.27
CA THR A 672 -25.63 -15.33 20.31
C THR A 672 -26.92 -15.81 19.67
N VAL A 673 -26.84 -16.91 18.93
CA VAL A 673 -27.99 -17.56 18.31
C VAL A 673 -27.87 -19.08 18.46
N SER A 674 -28.81 -19.69 19.17
CA SER A 674 -28.89 -21.15 19.31
C SER A 674 -30.21 -21.67 18.72
N ALA A 675 -30.12 -22.44 17.63
CA ALA A 675 -31.27 -23.17 17.12
C ALA A 675 -31.51 -24.48 17.89
N ALA A 676 -30.42 -25.18 18.23
CA ALA A 676 -30.32 -26.35 19.11
C ALA A 676 -28.90 -26.41 19.69
N GLY A 677 -28.76 -26.73 20.99
CA GLY A 677 -27.45 -26.86 21.65
C GLY A 677 -27.12 -25.71 22.61
N LEU A 678 -25.83 -25.47 22.86
CA LEU A 678 -25.33 -24.48 23.81
C LEU A 678 -24.44 -23.47 23.08
N THR A 679 -24.83 -22.20 23.07
CA THR A 679 -24.01 -21.13 22.49
C THR A 679 -23.69 -20.09 23.56
N THR A 680 -22.41 -19.85 23.80
CA THR A 680 -21.90 -18.88 24.75
C THR A 680 -21.05 -17.84 24.03
N SER A 681 -21.22 -16.58 24.43
CA SER A 681 -20.40 -15.45 24.02
C SER A 681 -20.00 -14.66 25.27
N ASP A 682 -18.71 -14.37 25.38
CA ASP A 682 -18.13 -13.48 26.37
C ASP A 682 -17.30 -12.42 25.64
N ALA A 683 -17.69 -11.16 25.72
CA ALA A 683 -17.05 -10.06 25.02
C ALA A 683 -16.71 -8.93 25.99
N ASP A 684 -15.44 -8.53 26.02
CA ASP A 684 -14.95 -7.37 26.77
C ASP A 684 -14.33 -6.37 25.79
N THR A 685 -14.83 -5.14 25.78
CA THR A 685 -14.50 -4.16 24.76
C THR A 685 -14.26 -2.77 25.35
N THR A 686 -13.10 -2.20 25.05
CA THR A 686 -12.79 -0.77 25.18
C THR A 686 -12.57 -0.21 23.77
N THR A 687 -13.13 0.96 23.49
CA THR A 687 -12.95 1.62 22.19
C THR A 687 -12.95 3.13 22.34
N ASP A 688 -11.90 3.79 21.87
CA ASP A 688 -11.82 5.23 21.72
C ASP A 688 -11.83 5.61 20.22
N VAL A 689 -12.60 6.63 19.88
CA VAL A 689 -12.68 7.18 18.52
C VAL A 689 -12.67 8.69 18.57
N GLN A 690 -11.56 9.30 18.19
CA GLN A 690 -11.37 10.74 18.23
C GLN A 690 -11.17 11.34 16.83
N ALA A 691 -11.94 12.38 16.49
CA ALA A 691 -11.73 13.17 15.28
C ALA A 691 -11.51 14.65 15.62
N GLY A 692 -10.27 15.11 15.45
CA GLY A 692 -9.80 16.46 15.76
C GLY A 692 -9.65 16.71 17.26
N ASP A 693 -8.88 17.74 17.59
CA ASP A 693 -8.58 18.14 18.97
C ASP A 693 -8.73 19.68 19.11
N ASP A 694 -8.10 20.26 20.12
CA ASP A 694 -8.09 21.69 20.41
C ASP A 694 -7.61 22.53 19.21
N SER A 695 -8.19 23.72 19.06
CA SER A 695 -7.81 24.64 17.99
C SER A 695 -7.69 26.07 18.47
N GLN A 696 -6.52 26.66 18.21
CA GLN A 696 -6.18 28.03 18.55
C GLN A 696 -5.95 28.88 17.30
N THR A 697 -6.70 29.97 17.20
CA THR A 697 -6.55 30.94 16.11
C THR A 697 -6.26 32.35 16.64
N SER A 698 -5.45 33.13 15.92
CA SER A 698 -5.21 34.54 16.28
C SER A 698 -5.17 35.49 15.08
N GLY A 699 -5.83 36.63 15.24
CA GLY A 699 -6.01 37.65 14.21
C GLY A 699 -6.00 39.07 14.74
N LYS A 700 -4.80 39.62 15.01
CA LYS A 700 -4.62 41.02 15.45
C LYS A 700 -4.43 41.94 14.24
N ASP A 701 -5.16 43.06 14.19
CA ASP A 701 -5.07 44.09 13.14
C ASP A 701 -5.41 43.60 11.71
N GLY A 702 -6.23 42.55 11.56
CA GLY A 702 -6.64 41.99 10.28
C GLY A 702 -8.08 42.32 9.88
N SER A 703 -8.45 42.10 8.60
CA SER A 703 -9.82 42.38 8.10
C SER A 703 -10.79 41.25 8.43
N VAL A 704 -10.46 40.03 8.02
CA VAL A 704 -11.12 38.75 8.33
C VAL A 704 -10.04 37.83 8.89
N SER A 705 -9.82 37.84 10.20
CA SER A 705 -8.65 37.17 10.76
C SER A 705 -8.86 36.55 12.13
N GLY A 706 -8.26 35.39 12.40
CA GLY A 706 -8.52 34.69 13.65
C GLY A 706 -9.99 34.34 13.75
N ASN A 707 -10.60 33.79 12.70
CA ASN A 707 -11.98 33.27 12.79
C ASN A 707 -11.95 31.75 12.76
N LEU A 708 -12.87 31.15 13.49
CA LEU A 708 -13.01 29.71 13.64
C LEU A 708 -14.45 29.34 13.29
N LEU A 709 -14.61 28.52 12.25
CA LEU A 709 -15.88 27.90 11.88
C LEU A 709 -15.72 26.39 12.01
N HIS A 710 -16.54 25.77 12.84
CA HIS A 710 -16.37 24.37 13.20
C HIS A 710 -17.71 23.62 13.16
N VAL A 711 -17.73 22.43 12.57
CA VAL A 711 -18.91 21.58 12.45
C VAL A 711 -18.57 20.17 12.94
N PRO A 712 -18.56 19.93 14.26
CA PRO A 712 -18.34 18.60 14.81
C PRO A 712 -19.61 17.75 14.66
N ALA A 713 -19.44 16.49 14.25
CA ALA A 713 -20.53 15.56 14.02
C ALA A 713 -20.22 14.17 14.59
N ASN A 714 -20.96 13.76 15.62
CA ASN A 714 -20.81 12.44 16.24
C ASN A 714 -22.03 11.55 15.93
N ALA A 715 -21.80 10.29 15.54
CA ALA A 715 -22.89 9.35 15.25
C ALA A 715 -22.58 7.92 15.70
N ALA A 716 -23.39 7.35 16.60
CA ALA A 716 -23.23 5.96 17.05
C ALA A 716 -24.47 5.08 16.80
N ALA A 717 -24.25 3.88 16.29
CA ALA A 717 -25.28 2.83 16.17
C ALA A 717 -24.76 1.54 16.79
N GLN A 718 -25.39 1.08 17.88
CA GLN A 718 -24.84 0.02 18.73
C GLN A 718 -25.85 -1.12 18.95
N PRO A 719 -25.89 -2.13 18.06
CA PRO A 719 -26.52 -3.42 18.30
C PRO A 719 -25.58 -4.37 19.06
N TYR A 720 -25.89 -4.84 20.27
CA TYR A 720 -24.98 -5.73 21.02
C TYR A 720 -25.64 -6.59 22.11
N ALA A 721 -24.94 -7.65 22.52
CA ALA A 721 -25.35 -8.57 23.59
C ALA A 721 -26.75 -9.16 23.40
N ASP A 722 -27.17 -9.40 22.15
CA ASP A 722 -28.47 -10.01 21.86
C ASP A 722 -28.36 -11.55 21.87
N ALA A 723 -29.41 -12.21 22.36
CA ALA A 723 -29.45 -13.67 22.46
C ALA A 723 -30.76 -14.21 21.91
N VAL A 724 -30.69 -15.15 20.96
CA VAL A 724 -31.87 -15.81 20.37
C VAL A 724 -31.76 -17.32 20.58
N ALA A 725 -32.73 -17.90 21.30
CA ALA A 725 -32.80 -19.34 21.54
C ALA A 725 -34.09 -19.95 20.98
N VAL A 726 -33.96 -20.79 19.96
CA VAL A 726 -35.08 -21.54 19.37
C VAL A 726 -35.38 -22.77 20.21
N ALA A 727 -34.44 -23.72 20.27
CA ALA A 727 -34.39 -24.83 21.21
C ALA A 727 -32.95 -24.90 21.74
N GLY A 728 -32.72 -25.14 23.03
CA GLY A 728 -31.35 -25.06 23.61
C GLY A 728 -31.11 -23.78 24.42
N SER A 729 -29.84 -23.40 24.61
CA SER A 729 -29.43 -22.24 25.41
C SER A 729 -28.55 -21.31 24.59
N ALA A 730 -28.88 -20.01 24.61
CA ALA A 730 -28.04 -18.94 24.11
C ALA A 730 -27.70 -18.01 25.28
N SER A 731 -26.42 -17.80 25.56
CA SER A 731 -25.96 -16.96 26.66
C SER A 731 -24.91 -15.99 26.17
N THR A 732 -25.17 -14.71 26.36
CA THR A 732 -24.19 -13.65 26.11
C THR A 732 -23.91 -12.84 27.37
N TRP A 733 -22.64 -12.58 27.61
CA TRP A 733 -22.15 -11.58 28.54
C TRP A 733 -21.30 -10.57 27.77
N THR A 734 -21.56 -9.28 27.93
CA THR A 734 -20.79 -8.24 27.24
C THR A 734 -20.48 -7.08 28.17
N GLU A 735 -19.20 -6.85 28.41
CA GLU A 735 -18.68 -5.64 29.06
C GLU A 735 -18.18 -4.70 27.97
N LYS A 736 -18.67 -3.46 27.99
CA LYS A 736 -18.38 -2.49 26.94
C LYS A 736 -18.12 -1.10 27.53
N ALA A 737 -16.98 -0.53 27.19
CA ALA A 737 -16.67 0.87 27.34
C ALA A 737 -16.45 1.47 25.95
N SER A 738 -17.09 2.60 25.63
CA SER A 738 -16.75 3.34 24.42
C SER A 738 -16.73 4.83 24.68
N ASP A 739 -15.69 5.50 24.21
CA ASP A 739 -15.60 6.94 24.12
C ASP A 739 -15.58 7.37 22.66
N THR A 740 -16.25 8.48 22.35
CA THR A 740 -16.27 9.03 21.00
C THR A 740 -16.24 10.54 21.10
N GLN A 741 -15.24 11.16 20.47
CA GLN A 741 -15.06 12.61 20.51
C GLN A 741 -14.96 13.19 19.10
N ALA A 742 -15.78 14.20 18.81
CA ALA A 742 -15.67 15.01 17.60
C ALA A 742 -15.32 16.46 17.96
N GLY A 743 -14.08 16.86 17.71
CA GLY A 743 -13.51 18.17 18.04
C GLY A 743 -13.12 18.35 19.51
N GLY A 744 -12.45 19.46 19.81
CA GLY A 744 -12.02 19.85 21.17
C GLY A 744 -12.34 21.32 21.48
N ASP A 745 -11.57 21.92 22.38
CA ASP A 745 -11.71 23.31 22.80
C ASP A 745 -11.21 24.27 21.69
N MET A 746 -11.99 25.32 21.42
CA MET A 746 -11.82 26.21 20.28
C MET A 746 -11.55 27.65 20.73
N ASP A 747 -10.28 28.01 20.85
CA ASP A 747 -9.87 29.34 21.28
C ASP A 747 -9.56 30.28 20.11
N THR A 748 -10.09 31.50 20.19
CA THR A 748 -9.78 32.55 19.21
C THR A 748 -9.54 33.93 19.80
N GLU A 749 -8.43 34.56 19.39
CA GLU A 749 -8.13 35.96 19.74
C GLU A 749 -8.16 36.87 18.50
N GLY A 750 -8.89 37.98 18.57
CA GLY A 750 -8.89 38.95 17.47
C GLY A 750 -9.18 40.38 17.86
N VAL A 751 -8.55 41.32 17.13
CA VAL A 751 -8.79 42.77 17.25
C VAL A 751 -8.99 43.33 15.85
N GLY A 752 -10.25 43.56 15.47
CA GLY A 752 -10.66 44.02 14.14
C GLY A 752 -12.17 43.89 13.89
N PRO A 753 -12.70 44.40 12.76
CA PRO A 753 -14.14 44.42 12.48
C PRO A 753 -14.76 43.03 12.24
N LEU A 754 -14.01 42.08 11.65
CA LEU A 754 -14.40 40.68 11.43
C LEU A 754 -13.28 39.73 11.91
N ALA A 755 -12.76 39.97 13.11
CA ALA A 755 -11.68 39.19 13.70
C ALA A 755 -12.10 38.54 15.03
N GLY A 756 -11.52 37.40 15.37
CA GLY A 756 -11.76 36.71 16.63
C GLY A 756 -13.18 36.14 16.75
N ARG A 757 -13.79 35.69 15.64
CA ARG A 757 -15.15 35.14 15.67
C ARG A 757 -15.11 33.63 15.65
N GLU A 758 -15.89 33.04 16.54
CA GLU A 758 -16.10 31.61 16.62
C GLU A 758 -17.55 31.28 16.22
N MET A 759 -17.73 30.18 15.49
CA MET A 759 -19.03 29.64 15.14
C MET A 759 -18.95 28.11 15.12
N THR A 760 -19.61 27.48 16.09
CA THR A 760 -19.67 26.02 16.23
C THR A 760 -21.08 25.52 15.93
N VAL A 761 -21.21 24.51 15.07
CA VAL A 761 -22.49 23.89 14.67
C VAL A 761 -22.43 22.39 14.95
N PRO A 762 -22.69 21.94 16.19
CA PRO A 762 -22.59 20.53 16.55
C PRO A 762 -23.78 19.73 16.00
N ALA A 763 -23.53 18.47 15.64
CA ALA A 763 -24.54 17.51 15.23
C ALA A 763 -24.31 16.15 15.90
N GLU A 764 -25.35 15.57 16.51
CA GLU A 764 -25.26 14.28 17.22
C GLU A 764 -26.38 13.33 16.81
N ALA A 765 -26.06 12.04 16.71
CA ALA A 765 -27.05 10.97 16.50
C ALA A 765 -26.66 9.67 17.23
N ALA A 766 -27.59 9.06 17.97
CA ALA A 766 -27.35 7.78 18.63
C ALA A 766 -28.54 6.81 18.46
N ALA A 767 -28.27 5.54 18.20
CA ALA A 767 -29.25 4.45 18.16
C ALA A 767 -28.71 3.20 18.88
N SER A 768 -29.52 2.59 19.75
CA SER A 768 -29.12 1.39 20.52
C SER A 768 -30.18 0.29 20.44
N VAL A 769 -29.75 -0.93 20.12
CA VAL A 769 -30.53 -2.18 20.23
C VAL A 769 -29.66 -3.12 21.07
N ARG A 770 -30.12 -3.58 22.25
CA ARG A 770 -29.21 -4.30 23.15
C ARG A 770 -29.91 -5.21 24.13
N ARG A 771 -29.20 -6.27 24.53
CA ARG A 771 -29.62 -7.21 25.60
C ARG A 771 -31.06 -7.68 25.38
N ILE A 772 -31.36 -8.10 24.15
CA ILE A 772 -32.66 -8.64 23.79
C ILE A 772 -32.59 -10.17 23.87
N PRO A 773 -33.13 -10.79 24.95
CA PRO A 773 -33.37 -12.22 24.97
C PRO A 773 -34.64 -12.54 24.18
N VAL A 774 -34.51 -13.38 23.15
CA VAL A 774 -35.64 -13.93 22.39
C VAL A 774 -35.70 -15.44 22.64
N GLU A 775 -36.68 -15.84 23.45
CA GLU A 775 -36.96 -17.22 23.79
C GLU A 775 -38.18 -17.72 23.00
N LEU A 776 -37.99 -18.74 22.18
CA LEU A 776 -39.10 -19.42 21.50
C LEU A 776 -39.50 -20.69 22.27
N VAL A 777 -38.57 -21.66 22.33
CA VAL A 777 -38.69 -22.91 23.11
C VAL A 777 -37.44 -23.15 23.98
N GLY A 778 -36.33 -22.46 23.72
CA GLY A 778 -35.07 -22.49 24.48
C GLY A 778 -34.93 -21.36 25.51
N GLN A 779 -33.78 -21.31 26.19
CA GLN A 779 -33.41 -20.28 27.17
C GLN A 779 -32.44 -19.27 26.56
N ALA A 780 -32.72 -17.99 26.69
CA ALA A 780 -31.86 -16.91 26.22
C ALA A 780 -31.46 -16.02 27.39
N PHE A 781 -30.16 -15.95 27.67
CA PHE A 781 -29.60 -15.10 28.70
C PHE A 781 -28.74 -14.00 28.08
N THR A 782 -28.95 -12.76 28.55
CA THR A 782 -28.16 -11.60 28.17
C THR A 782 -27.72 -10.89 29.45
N GLY A 783 -26.41 -10.63 29.62
CA GLY A 783 -25.84 -9.94 30.78
C GLY A 783 -24.71 -8.99 30.40
N GLY A 784 -24.16 -8.29 31.39
CA GLY A 784 -23.04 -7.37 31.22
C GLY A 784 -23.36 -5.88 31.40
N THR A 785 -22.32 -5.05 31.23
CA THR A 785 -22.28 -3.61 31.50
C THR A 785 -21.97 -2.83 30.23
N SER A 786 -22.38 -1.57 30.20
CA SER A 786 -22.03 -0.66 29.10
C SER A 786 -21.88 0.74 29.65
N ASP A 787 -20.75 1.37 29.34
CA ASP A 787 -20.44 2.77 29.60
C ASP A 787 -20.10 3.43 28.27
N ASP A 788 -20.94 4.37 27.82
CA ASP A 788 -20.81 5.01 26.51
C ASP A 788 -20.77 6.53 26.70
N THR A 789 -19.63 7.12 26.35
CA THR A 789 -19.41 8.57 26.33
C THR A 789 -19.40 9.07 24.89
N GLN A 790 -20.06 10.21 24.68
CA GLN A 790 -20.04 10.92 23.40
C GLN A 790 -19.82 12.40 23.67
N LEU A 791 -18.76 12.96 23.09
CA LEU A 791 -18.40 14.36 23.16
C LEU A 791 -18.46 14.96 21.74
N THR A 792 -19.07 16.14 21.61
CA THR A 792 -19.21 16.84 20.32
C THR A 792 -19.03 18.34 20.51
N GLY A 793 -17.91 18.88 20.01
CA GLY A 793 -17.52 20.26 20.24
C GLY A 793 -17.13 20.54 21.69
N GLU A 794 -17.20 21.81 22.10
CA GLU A 794 -16.85 22.24 23.46
C GLU A 794 -17.91 21.79 24.46
N ASP A 795 -17.46 21.37 25.64
CA ASP A 795 -18.19 20.67 26.71
C ASP A 795 -19.43 21.42 27.31
N GLU A 796 -19.86 22.55 26.73
CA GLU A 796 -21.03 23.31 27.17
C GLU A 796 -22.35 22.79 26.59
N GLY A 797 -22.74 21.56 26.94
CA GLY A 797 -24.15 21.15 26.83
C GLY A 797 -24.49 19.68 26.50
N THR A 798 -23.65 18.71 26.81
CA THR A 798 -23.92 17.29 26.48
C THR A 798 -25.22 16.76 27.12
N LEU A 799 -26.12 16.27 26.26
CA LEU A 799 -27.11 15.28 26.67
C LEU A 799 -26.37 13.95 26.79
N ARG A 800 -26.23 13.40 28.00
CA ARG A 800 -25.70 12.04 28.19
C ARG A 800 -26.46 11.07 27.26
N ALA A 801 -25.81 10.06 26.68
CA ALA A 801 -26.48 9.03 25.86
C ALA A 801 -27.68 8.36 26.57
N SER A 802 -27.68 8.35 27.90
CA SER A 802 -28.81 7.93 28.76
C SER A 802 -30.06 8.81 28.71
N GLN A 803 -29.99 10.01 28.13
CA GLN A 803 -31.06 11.01 28.02
C GLN A 803 -31.63 11.15 26.61
N LEU A 804 -30.99 10.55 25.60
CA LEU A 804 -31.56 10.40 24.27
C LEU A 804 -32.64 9.32 24.33
N LYS A 805 -33.91 9.74 24.21
CA LYS A 805 -35.04 8.80 24.12
C LYS A 805 -34.87 7.96 22.86
N GLY A 806 -34.33 6.76 23.01
CA GLY A 806 -34.42 5.73 21.99
C GLY A 806 -35.87 5.59 21.51
N ILE A 807 -36.06 5.36 20.20
CA ILE A 807 -37.37 5.02 19.68
C ILE A 807 -37.78 3.69 20.34
N GLN A 808 -38.68 3.74 21.32
CA GLN A 808 -39.34 2.55 21.83
C GLN A 808 -40.25 2.02 20.71
N LEU A 809 -39.83 0.96 20.04
CA LEU A 809 -40.70 0.25 19.12
C LEU A 809 -41.90 -0.31 19.92
N PRO A 810 -43.15 -0.06 19.48
CA PRO A 810 -44.33 -0.59 20.16
C PRO A 810 -44.26 -2.11 20.26
N LYS A 811 -44.68 -2.66 21.41
CA LYS A 811 -44.90 -4.10 21.60
C LYS A 811 -46.04 -4.56 20.67
N GLY A 812 -45.70 -4.92 19.45
CA GLY A 812 -46.64 -5.42 18.45
C GLY A 812 -46.29 -4.96 17.05
N ILE A 813 -45.23 -5.51 16.46
CA ILE A 813 -45.02 -5.49 15.01
C ILE A 813 -44.61 -6.90 14.59
N ASP A 814 -45.60 -7.76 14.37
CA ASP A 814 -45.43 -9.13 13.84
C ASP A 814 -45.07 -9.16 12.35
N LYS A 815 -44.72 -8.03 11.73
CA LYS A 815 -44.33 -7.99 10.32
C LYS A 815 -43.25 -6.93 10.04
N LEU A 816 -42.10 -7.47 9.58
CA LEU A 816 -40.98 -6.86 8.85
C LEU A 816 -39.72 -6.54 9.66
N MET A 817 -38.77 -7.49 9.66
CA MET A 817 -37.41 -7.33 9.11
C MET A 817 -36.90 -8.75 8.77
N GLY A 818 -36.41 -8.97 7.54
CA GLY A 818 -35.60 -10.15 7.27
C GLY A 818 -34.23 -9.96 7.90
N ALA A 819 -33.60 -11.02 8.42
CA ALA A 819 -32.30 -11.01 9.12
C ALA A 819 -31.08 -10.57 8.28
N THR A 820 -31.29 -9.78 7.22
CA THR A 820 -30.27 -9.30 6.26
C THR A 820 -30.44 -7.83 5.88
N GLU A 821 -31.36 -7.07 6.50
CA GLU A 821 -31.54 -5.65 6.20
C GLU A 821 -31.00 -4.77 7.35
N VAL A 822 -29.98 -3.97 7.04
CA VAL A 822 -29.48 -2.87 7.88
C VAL A 822 -30.54 -1.74 7.90
N PRO A 823 -30.82 -1.06 9.04
CA PRO A 823 -31.85 -0.02 9.08
C PRO A 823 -31.53 1.15 8.14
N GLY A 824 -32.38 1.37 7.14
CA GLY A 824 -32.39 2.63 6.41
C GLY A 824 -33.03 3.73 7.25
N PHE A 825 -32.28 4.79 7.55
CA PHE A 825 -32.78 5.99 8.24
C PHE A 825 -33.80 6.77 7.37
N GLN A 826 -35.06 6.31 7.31
CA GLN A 826 -36.16 7.04 6.65
C GLN A 826 -37.10 7.77 7.63
N GLY A 827 -36.75 7.82 8.92
CA GLY A 827 -37.62 8.34 9.99
C GLY A 827 -37.34 9.77 10.48
N VAL A 828 -36.39 10.51 9.90
CA VAL A 828 -36.06 11.87 10.37
C VAL A 828 -36.80 12.90 9.49
N PRO A 829 -37.65 13.78 10.04
CA PRO A 829 -38.33 14.79 9.22
C PRO A 829 -37.31 15.80 8.66
N SER A 830 -36.97 15.62 7.39
CA SER A 830 -36.47 16.61 6.43
C SER A 830 -35.73 17.84 7.01
N PHE A 831 -34.40 17.84 6.94
CA PHE A 831 -33.51 19.01 7.11
C PHE A 831 -33.68 20.10 6.03
N ARG A 832 -34.85 20.22 5.39
CA ARG A 832 -35.09 21.10 4.23
C ARG A 832 -35.17 22.59 4.55
N ASN A 833 -35.12 23.00 5.81
CA ASN A 833 -35.32 24.40 6.21
C ASN A 833 -34.12 25.07 6.92
N LEU A 834 -32.92 24.48 6.87
CA LEU A 834 -31.70 25.20 7.24
C LEU A 834 -31.02 25.79 5.99
N PRO A 835 -30.57 27.07 6.02
CA PRO A 835 -30.03 27.73 4.85
C PRO A 835 -28.55 27.37 4.66
N ILE A 836 -28.25 26.13 4.24
CA ILE A 836 -26.88 25.69 3.95
C ILE A 836 -26.89 24.89 2.64
N ASN A 837 -26.74 25.59 1.52
CA ASN A 837 -26.47 24.96 0.23
C ASN A 837 -24.95 24.79 0.09
N GLY A 838 -24.44 23.55 0.16
CA GLY A 838 -23.11 23.26 -0.39
C GLY A 838 -22.17 22.29 0.35
N LEU A 839 -22.65 21.24 1.05
CA LEU A 839 -21.81 20.08 1.38
C LEU A 839 -22.36 18.79 0.75
N PRO A 840 -21.50 17.83 0.35
CA PRO A 840 -21.93 16.54 -0.19
C PRO A 840 -22.60 15.67 0.89
N SER A 841 -23.63 14.90 0.52
CA SER A 841 -24.33 14.00 1.43
C SER A 841 -23.46 12.80 1.86
N ILE A 842 -23.66 12.28 3.07
CA ILE A 842 -22.97 11.10 3.65
C ILE A 842 -22.92 9.86 2.74
N GLY A 843 -23.88 9.65 1.84
CA GLY A 843 -23.83 8.60 0.82
C GLY A 843 -22.78 8.80 -0.30
N GLY A 844 -22.10 9.95 -0.33
CA GLY A 844 -21.04 10.28 -1.29
C GLY A 844 -19.63 9.94 -0.79
N LEU A 845 -19.43 9.68 0.50
CA LEU A 845 -18.11 9.33 1.07
C LEU A 845 -17.78 7.84 0.90
N THR A 846 -18.78 6.96 0.87
CA THR A 846 -18.60 5.52 0.59
C THR A 846 -18.28 5.21 -0.88
N GLY A 847 -18.47 6.17 -1.78
CA GLY A 847 -18.10 6.06 -3.20
C GLY A 847 -16.66 6.46 -3.53
N LEU A 848 -15.92 7.08 -2.60
CA LEU A 848 -14.53 7.51 -2.83
C LEU A 848 -13.48 6.48 -2.40
N ALA A 849 -13.85 5.46 -1.62
CA ALA A 849 -12.93 4.39 -1.20
C ALA A 849 -12.79 3.22 -2.21
N GLY A 850 -13.48 3.26 -3.36
CA GLY A 850 -13.61 2.07 -4.23
C GLY A 850 -13.48 2.25 -5.75
N GLN A 851 -13.19 3.44 -6.28
CA GLN A 851 -13.02 3.62 -7.74
C GLN A 851 -11.87 4.56 -8.11
N LEU A 852 -10.66 4.00 -8.15
CA LEU A 852 -9.57 4.50 -8.99
C LEU A 852 -9.53 3.70 -10.30
N PRO A 853 -10.13 4.18 -11.41
CA PRO A 853 -9.70 3.73 -12.71
C PRO A 853 -8.33 4.37 -13.01
N ILE A 854 -7.29 3.55 -12.99
CA ILE A 854 -5.96 3.87 -13.52
C ILE A 854 -6.12 4.12 -15.04
N GLY A 855 -6.46 5.34 -15.45
CA GLY A 855 -6.91 5.59 -16.82
C GLY A 855 -7.14 7.04 -17.21
N LYS A 856 -6.05 7.77 -17.56
CA LYS A 856 -5.99 9.08 -18.23
C LYS A 856 -6.32 10.31 -17.38
N LEU A 857 -5.29 11.12 -17.12
CA LEU A 857 -5.39 12.54 -16.77
C LEU A 857 -5.96 13.33 -17.98
N PRO A 858 -7.08 14.04 -17.88
CA PRO A 858 -7.45 15.08 -18.82
C PRO A 858 -6.97 16.44 -18.26
N VAL A 859 -5.92 16.99 -18.85
CA VAL A 859 -5.59 18.41 -18.70
C VAL A 859 -6.53 19.18 -19.62
N GLY A 860 -7.50 19.94 -19.10
CA GLY A 860 -8.31 20.81 -19.95
C GLY A 860 -9.54 21.46 -19.31
N GLN A 861 -9.50 22.80 -19.28
CA GLN A 861 -10.60 23.79 -19.21
C GLN A 861 -11.11 24.22 -17.82
N LEU A 862 -10.51 25.31 -17.33
CA LEU A 862 -11.14 26.28 -16.42
C LEU A 862 -12.42 26.87 -17.06
N PRO A 863 -13.55 26.97 -16.34
CA PRO A 863 -14.67 27.80 -16.77
C PRO A 863 -14.32 29.29 -16.62
N VAL A 864 -14.34 30.03 -17.72
CA VAL A 864 -14.32 31.50 -17.71
C VAL A 864 -15.74 31.99 -17.41
N GLY A 865 -16.05 32.25 -16.14
CA GLY A 865 -17.29 32.88 -15.70
C GLY A 865 -17.21 34.40 -15.84
N GLN A 866 -18.10 34.98 -16.64
CA GLN A 866 -18.24 36.40 -16.94
C GLN A 866 -18.50 37.24 -15.68
N LEU A 867 -17.77 38.35 -15.53
CA LEU A 867 -18.05 39.43 -14.57
C LEU A 867 -19.43 40.06 -14.83
N PRO A 868 -20.33 40.18 -13.84
CA PRO A 868 -21.42 41.12 -13.90
C PRO A 868 -20.91 42.54 -13.62
N ILE A 869 -21.08 43.44 -14.60
CA ILE A 869 -20.93 44.88 -14.40
C ILE A 869 -22.15 45.37 -13.60
N GLY A 870 -21.98 45.52 -12.29
CA GLY A 870 -22.97 46.08 -11.36
C GLY A 870 -22.60 47.51 -10.94
N LYS A 871 -23.48 48.46 -11.22
CA LYS A 871 -23.36 49.91 -11.01
C LYS A 871 -23.11 50.28 -9.54
N LEU A 872 -22.11 51.15 -9.31
CA LEU A 872 -21.92 51.90 -8.07
C LEU A 872 -23.07 52.91 -7.86
N PRO A 873 -23.69 53.00 -6.66
CA PRO A 873 -24.45 54.18 -6.25
C PRO A 873 -23.52 55.26 -5.68
N ALA A 874 -23.67 56.47 -6.20
CA ALA A 874 -23.02 57.68 -5.69
C ALA A 874 -23.73 58.22 -4.44
N GLY A 875 -22.95 58.69 -3.44
CA GLY A 875 -23.48 59.33 -2.24
C GLY A 875 -22.41 60.04 -1.40
N GLN A 876 -22.11 61.29 -1.78
CA GLN A 876 -21.77 62.49 -0.98
C GLN A 876 -21.01 62.31 0.35
N LEU A 877 -19.83 62.94 0.55
CA LEU A 877 -19.67 64.29 1.13
C LEU A 877 -18.16 64.74 1.15
N PRO A 878 -17.81 66.00 1.45
CA PRO A 878 -17.44 67.04 0.48
C PRO A 878 -15.95 67.43 0.51
N VAL A 879 -15.41 67.92 -0.62
CA VAL A 879 -14.28 68.87 -0.57
C VAL A 879 -14.50 69.97 -1.60
N ASN A 880 -14.53 71.21 -1.11
CA ASN A 880 -14.79 72.41 -1.87
C ASN A 880 -13.46 73.10 -2.22
N LYS A 881 -13.37 73.61 -3.47
CA LYS A 881 -12.50 74.69 -3.99
C LYS A 881 -11.03 74.37 -4.31
N LEU A 882 -10.71 74.15 -5.60
CA LEU A 882 -10.21 75.18 -6.56
C LEU A 882 -9.62 74.57 -7.86
N SER A 883 -10.33 74.86 -8.95
CA SER A 883 -10.05 75.08 -10.39
C SER A 883 -8.73 74.69 -11.13
N PRO A 884 -8.82 74.50 -12.47
CA PRO A 884 -7.93 73.70 -13.32
C PRO A 884 -7.00 74.53 -14.23
N SER A 885 -5.98 73.92 -14.88
CA SER A 885 -5.69 74.05 -16.34
C SER A 885 -4.29 73.57 -16.78
N LYS A 886 -4.25 73.00 -18.01
CA LYS A 886 -3.13 72.77 -18.98
C LYS A 886 -2.41 71.40 -19.04
N LEU A 887 -3.04 70.44 -19.75
CA LEU A 887 -2.63 69.80 -21.04
C LEU A 887 -1.23 70.15 -21.65
N PRO A 888 -0.68 69.42 -22.67
CA PRO A 888 -0.52 67.96 -22.93
C PRO A 888 0.83 67.57 -23.65
N VAL A 889 0.90 66.32 -24.14
CA VAL A 889 1.66 65.77 -25.33
C VAL A 889 3.07 65.17 -25.13
N GLY A 890 3.28 63.96 -25.69
CA GLY A 890 4.58 63.53 -26.22
C GLY A 890 4.80 62.01 -26.35
N GLN A 891 4.72 61.49 -27.58
CA GLN A 891 5.01 60.10 -27.97
C GLN A 891 6.52 59.75 -27.99
N LEU A 892 6.81 58.44 -27.90
CA LEU A 892 8.00 57.62 -28.22
C LEU A 892 9.28 58.30 -28.79
N PRO A 893 10.49 57.77 -28.46
CA PRO A 893 11.15 56.88 -29.44
C PRO A 893 11.98 55.70 -28.88
N VAL A 894 12.15 54.72 -29.76
CA VAL A 894 13.01 53.52 -29.74
C VAL A 894 14.47 53.90 -30.06
N GLY A 895 15.48 53.22 -29.49
CA GLY A 895 16.87 53.32 -29.99
C GLY A 895 18.00 52.71 -29.13
N GLN A 896 18.36 51.46 -29.46
CA GLN A 896 19.68 50.78 -29.52
C GLN A 896 20.90 51.18 -28.63
N LEU A 897 21.55 50.12 -28.09
CA LEU A 897 22.90 50.03 -27.44
C LEU A 897 24.05 50.73 -28.20
N PRO A 898 25.14 51.18 -27.53
CA PRO A 898 26.39 50.36 -27.47
C PRO A 898 27.35 50.54 -26.24
N LEU A 899 28.06 49.44 -25.94
CA LEU A 899 29.43 49.23 -25.38
C LEU A 899 30.27 50.37 -24.77
N GLY A 900 30.93 50.12 -23.61
CA GLY A 900 32.19 50.80 -23.22
C GLY A 900 32.66 50.68 -21.75
N LYS A 901 33.93 50.28 -21.55
CA LYS A 901 34.66 49.89 -20.32
C LYS A 901 34.98 50.98 -19.26
N LEU A 902 35.08 50.52 -17.99
CA LEU A 902 35.95 50.85 -16.82
C LEU A 902 36.47 52.28 -16.53
N PRO A 903 36.58 52.65 -15.23
CA PRO A 903 37.88 53.03 -14.66
C PRO A 903 38.21 52.47 -13.25
N VAL A 904 39.48 52.64 -12.88
CA VAL A 904 40.31 51.96 -11.85
C VAL A 904 40.58 52.84 -10.61
N GLY A 905 40.86 52.22 -9.44
CA GLY A 905 41.73 52.72 -8.36
C GLY A 905 41.06 52.79 -6.97
N LYS A 906 41.66 52.48 -5.80
CA LYS A 906 43.04 52.20 -5.35
C LYS A 906 43.01 51.41 -4.01
N LEU A 907 44.08 50.65 -3.74
CA LEU A 907 44.49 50.10 -2.43
C LEU A 907 45.01 51.22 -1.47
N PRO A 908 45.05 51.03 -0.13
CA PRO A 908 46.27 50.53 0.53
C PRO A 908 46.07 49.59 1.75
N VAL A 909 47.19 49.01 2.20
CA VAL A 909 47.40 47.83 3.09
C VAL A 909 47.94 48.24 4.48
N ASP A 910 47.77 47.34 5.47
CA ASP A 910 48.74 46.87 6.50
C ASP A 910 48.30 46.95 7.99
N LYS A 911 48.17 45.77 8.64
CA LYS A 911 49.09 45.26 9.71
C LYS A 911 48.61 43.93 10.35
N LEU A 912 49.54 42.97 10.41
CA LEU A 912 49.56 41.70 11.17
C LEU A 912 49.82 41.94 12.68
N PRO A 913 49.49 40.99 13.60
CA PRO A 913 50.45 39.92 13.94
C PRO A 913 49.88 38.52 14.26
N LEU A 914 50.75 37.52 14.05
CA LEU A 914 50.72 36.12 14.53
C LEU A 914 50.90 36.03 16.07
N ASP A 915 50.31 35.03 16.74
CA ASP A 915 50.96 33.80 17.25
C ASP A 915 50.27 33.12 18.48
N ARG A 916 50.42 31.77 18.53
CA ARG A 916 50.38 30.80 19.67
C ARG A 916 49.11 30.02 20.09
N LEU A 917 49.23 28.69 19.91
CA LEU A 917 48.62 27.55 20.62
C LEU A 917 48.84 27.59 22.17
N PRO A 918 48.02 26.90 23.01
CA PRO A 918 48.27 25.47 23.32
C PRO A 918 47.04 24.56 23.52
N VAL A 919 47.31 23.26 23.30
CA VAL A 919 46.56 22.06 23.68
C VAL A 919 46.78 21.73 25.15
N ASP A 920 45.80 21.15 25.85
CA ASP A 920 45.95 19.96 26.74
C ASP A 920 44.71 19.71 27.62
N LYS A 921 44.05 18.54 27.48
CA LYS A 921 44.15 17.38 28.39
C LYS A 921 43.07 16.31 28.11
N LEU A 922 43.57 15.14 27.72
CA LEU A 922 42.91 13.83 27.74
C LEU A 922 42.66 13.32 29.20
N PRO A 923 41.88 12.24 29.38
CA PRO A 923 42.52 10.92 29.47
C PRO A 923 41.93 9.85 28.54
N VAL A 924 42.87 9.10 27.96
CA VAL A 924 42.71 7.75 27.41
C VAL A 924 42.42 6.78 28.57
N GLY A 925 41.43 5.91 28.40
CA GLY A 925 41.38 4.60 29.05
C GLY A 925 41.92 3.53 28.11
N LYS A 926 42.98 2.82 28.51
CA LYS A 926 43.64 1.73 27.78
C LYS A 926 42.87 0.41 27.93
N LEU A 927 42.94 -0.41 26.87
CA LEU A 927 42.48 -1.80 26.71
C LEU A 927 42.76 -2.75 27.88
N PRO A 928 42.05 -3.90 27.90
CA PRO A 928 42.77 -5.14 27.59
C PRO A 928 42.05 -6.05 26.58
N VAL A 929 42.85 -6.61 25.67
CA VAL A 929 42.57 -7.87 24.98
C VAL A 929 42.79 -8.99 25.99
N THR A 930 41.76 -9.80 26.26
CA THR A 930 41.93 -11.12 26.88
C THR A 930 41.00 -12.15 26.25
N LYS A 931 41.57 -13.35 26.13
CA LYS A 931 41.14 -14.54 25.39
C LYS A 931 39.81 -15.13 25.88
N LEU A 932 39.15 -15.84 24.96
CA LEU A 932 38.19 -16.92 25.21
C LEU A 932 38.52 -17.73 26.48
N PRO A 933 37.47 -18.04 27.25
CA PRO A 933 37.23 -19.39 27.73
C PRO A 933 36.03 -19.98 26.98
N ALA A 934 36.22 -21.19 26.44
CA ALA A 934 35.13 -22.05 26.06
C ALA A 934 34.25 -22.33 27.29
N ALA A 935 32.96 -22.02 27.19
CA ALA A 935 31.92 -22.57 28.05
C ALA A 935 30.72 -22.95 27.16
N SER A 936 30.51 -24.25 27.10
CA SER A 936 29.39 -24.96 26.51
C SER A 936 28.02 -24.48 27.03
N LEU A 937 27.09 -24.25 26.08
CA LEU A 937 25.63 -24.40 26.12
C LEU A 937 24.91 -24.32 27.48
N PRO A 938 23.79 -23.57 27.51
CA PRO A 938 22.50 -24.25 27.59
C PRO A 938 21.67 -23.94 26.35
N VAL A 939 21.32 -25.01 25.62
CA VAL A 939 20.18 -25.04 24.70
C VAL A 939 18.95 -24.69 25.53
N GLY A 940 18.38 -23.51 25.31
CA GLY A 940 17.01 -23.23 25.69
C GLY A 940 16.12 -24.15 24.88
N LYS A 941 15.78 -25.32 25.43
CA LYS A 941 14.68 -26.13 24.91
C LYS A 941 13.42 -25.28 25.06
N SER A 942 12.93 -24.73 23.96
CA SER A 942 11.58 -24.18 23.86
C SER A 942 10.62 -25.20 24.49
N GLN A 943 9.92 -24.76 25.53
CA GLN A 943 8.90 -25.55 26.22
C GLN A 943 7.59 -25.61 25.42
N ALA A 944 7.50 -24.94 24.26
CA ALA A 944 6.34 -25.02 23.37
C ALA A 944 6.28 -26.37 22.62
N ALA A 945 7.42 -26.95 22.22
CA ALA A 945 7.46 -28.24 21.53
C ALA A 945 7.09 -29.44 22.44
N LYS A 946 7.15 -29.27 23.78
CA LYS A 946 6.84 -30.35 24.72
C LYS A 946 5.33 -30.47 25.03
N LEU A 947 4.57 -29.38 24.86
CA LEU A 947 3.11 -29.37 25.04
C LEU A 947 2.37 -29.94 23.83
N ALA A 948 2.91 -29.80 22.62
CA ALA A 948 2.34 -30.39 21.41
C ALA A 948 2.59 -31.91 21.31
N HIS A 949 3.71 -32.42 21.85
CA HIS A 949 4.02 -33.85 21.80
C HIS A 949 3.29 -34.69 22.88
N GLU A 950 2.91 -34.11 24.02
CA GLU A 950 2.24 -34.83 25.11
C GLU A 950 0.74 -35.10 24.87
N ARG A 951 0.12 -34.52 23.82
CA ARG A 951 -1.28 -34.81 23.45
C ARG A 951 -1.46 -35.97 22.46
N THR A 952 -0.38 -36.62 22.01
CA THR A 952 -0.45 -37.70 20.99
C THR A 952 -0.53 -39.11 21.57
N GLU A 953 -0.49 -39.30 22.89
CA GLU A 953 -0.63 -40.62 23.51
C GLU A 953 -1.82 -40.68 24.48
N LEU A 954 -2.99 -41.04 23.95
CA LEU A 954 -4.10 -41.59 24.74
C LEU A 954 -4.25 -43.08 24.41
N PRO A 955 -4.20 -43.99 25.41
CA PRO A 955 -4.31 -45.42 25.17
C PRO A 955 -5.74 -45.80 24.77
N LEU A 956 -5.87 -46.55 23.67
CA LEU A 956 -7.12 -47.22 23.28
C LEU A 956 -7.51 -48.24 24.36
N GLY A 957 -8.43 -47.83 25.25
CA GLY A 957 -9.13 -48.75 26.12
C GLY A 957 -10.07 -49.64 25.31
N GLN A 958 -9.79 -50.95 25.30
CA GLN A 958 -10.70 -51.96 24.80
C GLN A 958 -12.00 -51.94 25.63
N ASN A 959 -13.12 -51.53 25.01
CA ASN A 959 -14.47 -52.13 25.11
C ASN A 959 -15.55 -51.12 24.70
N GLY A 960 -16.38 -51.48 23.71
CA GLY A 960 -17.69 -50.86 23.50
C GLY A 960 -17.97 -50.43 22.07
N VAL A 961 -18.30 -51.39 21.21
CA VAL A 961 -18.91 -51.13 19.90
C VAL A 961 -20.38 -50.77 20.14
N ALA A 962 -20.83 -49.58 19.74
CA ALA A 962 -22.23 -49.26 19.57
C ALA A 962 -22.49 -48.90 18.10
N ASN A 963 -23.09 -49.86 17.38
CA ASN A 963 -23.63 -49.69 16.03
C ASN A 963 -24.59 -48.50 15.99
N VAL A 964 -24.24 -47.47 15.24
CA VAL A 964 -25.21 -46.60 14.57
C VAL A 964 -24.73 -46.42 13.14
N ALA A 965 -25.37 -47.12 12.20
CA ALA A 965 -25.20 -46.87 10.77
C ALA A 965 -26.14 -45.72 10.37
N PRO A 966 -25.65 -44.57 9.90
CA PRO A 966 -26.52 -43.58 9.29
C PRO A 966 -26.80 -43.95 7.83
N ASN A 967 -28.08 -44.10 7.54
CA ASN A 967 -28.65 -44.29 6.22
C ASN A 967 -28.52 -42.98 5.42
N ILE A 968 -27.67 -42.95 4.39
CA ILE A 968 -27.52 -41.80 3.48
C ILE A 968 -28.37 -42.05 2.24
N GLN A 969 -29.66 -41.71 2.31
CA GLN A 969 -30.46 -41.43 1.12
C GLN A 969 -31.42 -40.28 1.41
N GLY A 970 -31.22 -39.15 0.73
CA GLY A 970 -32.28 -38.15 0.57
C GLY A 970 -32.03 -36.72 1.08
N LEU A 971 -30.81 -36.18 0.97
CA LEU A 971 -30.61 -34.73 1.16
C LEU A 971 -30.27 -34.04 -0.17
N PRO A 972 -31.07 -33.07 -0.64
CA PRO A 972 -30.75 -32.32 -1.84
C PRO A 972 -29.63 -31.33 -1.52
N VAL A 973 -28.42 -31.65 -1.99
CA VAL A 973 -27.17 -30.88 -1.81
C VAL A 973 -27.32 -29.39 -2.16
N ASN A 974 -28.27 -29.03 -3.04
CA ASN A 974 -28.53 -27.65 -3.43
C ASN A 974 -29.16 -26.79 -2.32
N GLN A 975 -29.80 -27.38 -1.30
CA GLN A 975 -30.39 -26.61 -0.18
C GLN A 975 -29.39 -26.33 0.94
N VAL A 976 -28.35 -27.17 1.09
CA VAL A 976 -27.27 -26.97 2.07
C VAL A 976 -26.30 -25.87 1.59
N LEU A 977 -26.05 -25.80 0.27
CA LEU A 977 -25.21 -24.75 -0.32
C LEU A 977 -25.84 -23.35 -0.27
N GLU A 978 -27.17 -23.25 -0.39
CA GLU A 978 -27.90 -21.98 -0.28
C GLU A 978 -28.11 -21.52 1.18
N ALA A 979 -28.04 -22.43 2.16
CA ALA A 979 -27.98 -22.08 3.58
C ALA A 979 -26.61 -21.52 3.97
N ALA A 980 -25.51 -22.08 3.45
CA ALA A 980 -24.15 -21.58 3.68
C ALA A 980 -23.90 -20.19 3.07
N LYS A 981 -24.46 -19.89 1.90
CA LYS A 981 -24.35 -18.55 1.26
C LYS A 981 -25.13 -17.44 1.97
N LYS A 982 -26.13 -17.78 2.77
CA LYS A 982 -26.99 -16.80 3.47
C LYS A 982 -26.48 -16.42 4.87
N LEU A 983 -25.43 -17.08 5.35
CA LEU A 983 -24.79 -16.82 6.65
C LEU A 983 -23.52 -15.95 6.55
N VAL A 984 -23.18 -15.47 5.35
CA VAL A 984 -22.10 -14.49 5.12
C VAL A 984 -22.75 -13.11 4.95
N PRO A 985 -22.37 -12.07 5.72
CA PRO A 985 -22.93 -10.73 5.56
C PRO A 985 -22.72 -10.20 4.14
N GLY A 986 -23.81 -9.76 3.50
CA GLY A 986 -23.84 -9.28 2.13
C GLY A 986 -23.16 -7.92 1.98
N GLY A 987 -21.95 -7.92 1.41
CA GLY A 987 -21.19 -6.70 1.14
C GLY A 987 -20.05 -6.86 0.14
N ALA A 988 -20.05 -7.86 -0.74
CA ALA A 988 -19.10 -7.95 -1.86
C ALA A 988 -19.88 -8.12 -3.16
N THR A 989 -20.00 -7.05 -3.93
CA THR A 989 -20.56 -7.12 -5.28
C THR A 989 -19.64 -7.96 -6.18
N GLN A 990 -20.25 -8.87 -6.94
CA GLN A 990 -19.60 -9.85 -7.80
C GLN A 990 -18.47 -9.26 -8.67
N ARG A 991 -17.22 -9.58 -8.33
CA ARG A 991 -16.21 -9.92 -9.33
C ARG A 991 -15.75 -11.35 -9.06
N SER A 992 -16.09 -12.21 -10.02
CA SER A 992 -15.59 -13.58 -10.24
C SER A 992 -14.31 -13.93 -9.46
N MET A 993 -14.44 -14.67 -8.35
CA MET A 993 -13.35 -15.49 -7.84
C MET A 993 -13.10 -16.64 -8.83
N PRO A 994 -11.86 -16.87 -9.32
CA PRO A 994 -11.56 -18.08 -10.05
C PRO A 994 -11.55 -19.26 -9.07
N SER A 995 -12.41 -20.24 -9.30
CA SER A 995 -12.37 -21.54 -8.62
C SER A 995 -11.02 -22.22 -8.88
N LEU A 996 -10.25 -22.54 -7.84
CA LEU A 996 -9.13 -23.47 -7.95
C LEU A 996 -9.65 -24.88 -8.28
N PRO A 997 -9.21 -25.51 -9.39
CA PRO A 997 -9.40 -26.93 -9.58
C PRO A 997 -8.29 -27.70 -8.83
N VAL A 998 -8.70 -28.60 -7.94
CA VAL A 998 -7.82 -29.66 -7.42
C VAL A 998 -7.56 -30.65 -8.56
N THR A 999 -6.43 -30.49 -9.24
CA THR A 999 -5.82 -31.53 -10.08
C THR A 999 -4.33 -31.58 -9.79
N ALA A 1000 -3.83 -32.77 -9.43
CA ALA A 1000 -2.43 -33.06 -9.14
C ALA A 1000 -1.47 -32.53 -10.23
N PRO A 1001 -0.28 -32.02 -9.87
CA PRO A 1001 0.65 -31.45 -10.84
C PRO A 1001 1.26 -32.56 -11.71
N ALA A 1002 1.01 -32.46 -13.02
CA ALA A 1002 1.87 -33.09 -14.03
C ALA A 1002 3.13 -32.23 -14.21
N LEU A 1003 4.29 -32.88 -14.34
CA LEU A 1003 5.61 -32.31 -14.63
C LEU A 1003 5.55 -31.19 -15.70
N PRO A 1004 6.27 -30.06 -15.53
CA PRO A 1004 6.15 -28.93 -16.44
C PRO A 1004 6.89 -29.20 -17.77
N ALA A 1005 6.13 -29.27 -18.84
CA ALA A 1005 6.59 -28.83 -20.15
C ALA A 1005 6.30 -27.32 -20.25
N LEU A 1006 7.37 -26.50 -20.32
CA LEU A 1006 7.33 -25.07 -20.69
C LEU A 1006 6.38 -24.85 -21.89
N PRO A 1007 5.46 -23.86 -21.84
CA PRO A 1007 5.86 -22.44 -21.87
C PRO A 1007 5.00 -21.50 -20.99
N VAL A 1008 5.63 -20.52 -20.36
CA VAL A 1008 4.97 -19.43 -19.61
C VAL A 1008 4.67 -18.26 -20.57
N PRO A 1009 3.43 -17.75 -20.66
CA PRO A 1009 3.18 -16.44 -21.27
C PRO A 1009 3.49 -15.34 -20.24
N LEU A 1010 4.47 -14.50 -20.56
CA LEU A 1010 4.75 -13.26 -19.84
C LEU A 1010 3.56 -12.28 -19.99
N PRO A 1011 3.21 -11.49 -18.96
CA PRO A 1011 2.26 -10.41 -19.11
C PRO A 1011 2.86 -9.32 -20.03
N ILE A 1012 2.13 -8.98 -21.09
CA ILE A 1012 2.47 -7.91 -22.04
C ILE A 1012 2.07 -6.57 -21.40
N PRO A 1013 2.99 -5.59 -21.28
CA PRO A 1013 2.60 -4.23 -20.90
C PRO A 1013 1.76 -3.61 -22.02
N THR A 1014 0.50 -3.25 -21.72
CA THR A 1014 -0.34 -2.45 -22.62
C THR A 1014 0.26 -1.05 -22.79
N GLU A 1015 0.39 -0.60 -24.05
CA GLU A 1015 0.93 0.69 -24.45
C GLU A 1015 0.36 1.87 -23.63
N ARG A 1016 1.21 2.53 -22.85
CA ARG A 1016 1.02 3.93 -22.45
C ARG A 1016 2.14 4.78 -23.03
N SER A 1017 1.68 5.70 -23.86
CA SER A 1017 2.37 6.82 -24.52
C SER A 1017 3.58 7.41 -23.79
N LEU A 1018 4.74 7.35 -24.46
CA LEU A 1018 5.84 8.29 -24.27
C LEU A 1018 5.40 9.70 -24.74
N PRO A 1019 5.67 10.79 -23.98
CA PRO A 1019 5.39 12.15 -24.45
C PRO A 1019 6.42 12.57 -25.51
N ALA A 1020 5.95 12.81 -26.74
CA ALA A 1020 6.76 13.34 -27.83
C ALA A 1020 6.91 14.87 -27.71
N LEU A 1021 8.15 15.37 -27.76
CA LEU A 1021 8.48 16.78 -27.94
C LEU A 1021 8.26 17.22 -29.41
N PRO A 1022 7.83 18.46 -29.68
CA PRO A 1022 7.34 18.89 -31.00
C PRO A 1022 8.47 19.46 -31.87
N VAL A 1023 8.52 19.06 -33.14
CA VAL A 1023 9.30 19.74 -34.19
C VAL A 1023 8.33 20.22 -35.26
N ASN A 1024 8.15 21.54 -35.33
CA ASN A 1024 7.46 22.23 -36.41
C ASN A 1024 8.26 22.12 -37.71
N SER A 1025 7.58 21.89 -38.84
CA SER A 1025 7.66 22.76 -40.03
C SER A 1025 6.73 22.30 -41.18
N PRO A 1026 6.38 23.22 -42.11
CA PRO A 1026 5.03 23.37 -42.65
C PRO A 1026 4.90 23.04 -44.15
N ALA A 1027 3.68 22.77 -44.62
CA ALA A 1027 3.10 23.25 -45.89
C ALA A 1027 1.71 22.60 -46.07
N ASN A 1028 0.61 23.33 -45.89
CA ASN A 1028 -0.08 24.16 -46.89
C ASN A 1028 -1.00 23.33 -47.82
N VAL A 1029 -2.32 23.51 -47.70
CA VAL A 1029 -3.21 24.32 -48.57
C VAL A 1029 -4.62 23.67 -48.61
N SER A 1030 -5.65 24.52 -48.49
CA SER A 1030 -7.05 24.36 -48.94
C SER A 1030 -8.00 23.65 -47.97
N GLY A 1031 -9.11 24.23 -47.52
CA GLY A 1031 -9.75 25.50 -47.82
C GLY A 1031 -11.05 25.59 -47.02
N LEU A 1032 -11.25 26.74 -46.39
CA LEU A 1032 -12.48 27.20 -45.76
C LEU A 1032 -13.67 27.10 -46.73
N ASN A 1033 -14.90 26.82 -46.27
CA ASN A 1033 -15.85 27.88 -45.88
C ASN A 1033 -17.27 27.41 -45.44
N LEU A 1034 -17.74 28.03 -44.34
CA LEU A 1034 -19.08 28.64 -44.11
C LEU A 1034 -20.39 27.82 -43.95
N ASN A 1035 -20.84 27.67 -42.68
CA ASN A 1035 -22.08 28.16 -42.00
C ASN A 1035 -23.27 28.71 -42.86
N PRO A 1036 -24.51 28.99 -42.33
CA PRO A 1036 -25.42 28.36 -41.33
C PRO A 1036 -26.94 28.35 -41.77
N THR A 1037 -27.86 27.96 -40.87
CA THR A 1037 -29.29 28.39 -40.68
C THR A 1037 -30.51 27.60 -41.21
N SER A 1038 -31.54 27.59 -40.33
CA SER A 1038 -33.02 27.52 -40.54
C SER A 1038 -33.69 26.12 -40.56
N GLY A 1039 -34.77 25.80 -39.81
CA GLY A 1039 -35.62 26.56 -38.89
C GLY A 1039 -36.82 25.71 -38.35
N LEU A 1040 -37.43 26.21 -37.27
CA LEU A 1040 -38.87 26.23 -36.93
C LEU A 1040 -39.73 24.93 -36.93
N VAL A 1041 -39.93 24.34 -35.73
CA VAL A 1041 -41.19 24.12 -34.91
C VAL A 1041 -42.56 24.47 -35.59
N PRO A 1042 -43.80 23.96 -35.26
CA PRO A 1042 -44.34 23.28 -34.03
C PRO A 1042 -45.41 22.15 -34.15
N ALA A 1043 -45.87 21.73 -32.95
CA ALA A 1043 -47.23 21.29 -32.52
C ALA A 1043 -47.51 19.79 -32.60
N GLY A 1044 -47.84 19.08 -31.51
CA GLY A 1044 -48.92 19.28 -30.52
C GLY A 1044 -49.83 18.03 -30.66
N GLU A 1045 -50.47 17.39 -29.69
CA GLU A 1045 -50.93 17.70 -28.34
C GLU A 1045 -51.56 16.39 -27.79
N ARG A 1046 -51.62 16.23 -26.45
CA ARG A 1046 -52.63 15.47 -25.64
C ARG A 1046 -52.64 13.92 -25.67
N SER A 1047 -53.03 13.17 -24.62
CA SER A 1047 -53.16 13.31 -23.15
C SER A 1047 -53.89 12.03 -22.63
N LEU A 1048 -53.60 11.59 -21.38
CA LEU A 1048 -54.46 10.78 -20.45
C LEU A 1048 -54.35 9.21 -20.49
N PRO A 1049 -54.77 8.45 -19.44
CA PRO A 1049 -53.89 8.01 -18.33
C PRO A 1049 -54.14 6.57 -17.74
N SER A 1050 -53.25 6.11 -16.86
CA SER A 1050 -53.46 5.39 -15.57
C SER A 1050 -54.32 4.08 -15.39
N VAL A 1051 -53.64 3.11 -14.73
CA VAL A 1051 -54.07 2.05 -13.74
C VAL A 1051 -54.66 0.69 -14.21
N PRO A 1052 -54.70 -0.38 -13.34
CA PRO A 1052 -53.89 -1.61 -13.40
C PRO A 1052 -54.77 -2.87 -13.65
N VAL A 1053 -54.26 -4.11 -13.46
CA VAL A 1053 -54.94 -5.31 -12.90
C VAL A 1053 -54.15 -6.60 -13.24
N ASP A 1054 -53.87 -7.36 -12.18
CA ASP A 1054 -53.70 -8.82 -11.98
C ASP A 1054 -53.34 -9.81 -13.11
N ALA A 1055 -52.42 -10.71 -12.73
CA ALA A 1055 -51.94 -11.95 -13.39
C ALA A 1055 -53.07 -12.98 -13.67
N PRO A 1056 -52.90 -14.10 -14.44
CA PRO A 1056 -51.96 -15.19 -14.10
C PRO A 1056 -51.46 -16.14 -15.26
N ALA A 1057 -50.60 -17.09 -14.85
CA ALA A 1057 -50.48 -18.50 -15.27
C ALA A 1057 -49.67 -18.94 -16.51
N MET A 1058 -48.61 -19.73 -16.20
CA MET A 1058 -48.20 -21.06 -16.71
C MET A 1058 -48.89 -21.59 -18.00
N SER A 1059 -48.21 -22.21 -18.98
CA SER A 1059 -47.38 -23.41 -18.83
C SER A 1059 -46.74 -23.83 -20.17
N MET A 1060 -45.56 -24.46 -20.06
CA MET A 1060 -45.04 -25.60 -20.83
C MET A 1060 -44.72 -25.48 -22.34
N LEU A 1061 -43.44 -25.71 -22.68
CA LEU A 1061 -42.99 -26.89 -23.44
C LEU A 1061 -41.45 -26.91 -23.63
N GLU A 1062 -40.87 -28.06 -23.29
CA GLU A 1062 -39.45 -28.43 -23.44
C GLU A 1062 -39.07 -28.84 -24.88
N SER A 1063 -37.74 -28.86 -25.09
CA SER A 1063 -36.94 -29.85 -25.83
C SER A 1063 -36.33 -29.42 -27.19
N GLY A 1064 -35.02 -29.67 -27.34
CA GLY A 1064 -34.39 -29.88 -28.64
C GLY A 1064 -32.99 -29.30 -28.85
N ASN A 1065 -31.95 -29.99 -28.36
CA ASN A 1065 -30.54 -29.84 -28.77
C ASN A 1065 -30.35 -30.08 -30.28
N VAL A 1066 -29.51 -29.27 -30.97
CA VAL A 1066 -28.87 -29.61 -32.26
C VAL A 1066 -27.53 -28.88 -32.43
N PHE A 1067 -26.41 -29.63 -32.34
CA PHE A 1067 -25.15 -29.62 -33.13
C PHE A 1067 -24.46 -28.28 -33.54
N ASP A 1068 -23.13 -28.11 -33.59
CA ASP A 1068 -22.00 -29.05 -33.54
C ASP A 1068 -20.63 -28.34 -33.35
N ARG A 1069 -19.65 -29.13 -32.90
CA ARG A 1069 -18.19 -28.86 -32.89
C ARG A 1069 -17.60 -28.86 -34.30
N VAL A 1070 -16.53 -28.08 -34.54
CA VAL A 1070 -15.42 -28.50 -35.43
C VAL A 1070 -14.06 -28.09 -34.84
N THR A 1071 -13.26 -29.11 -34.55
CA THR A 1071 -11.81 -29.11 -34.30
C THR A 1071 -11.03 -29.15 -35.62
N GLY A 1072 -9.85 -28.53 -35.67
CA GLY A 1072 -8.88 -28.75 -36.76
C GLY A 1072 -7.48 -28.23 -36.43
N THR A 1073 -6.52 -29.16 -36.37
CA THR A 1073 -5.07 -28.98 -36.13
C THR A 1073 -4.30 -28.42 -37.33
N LEU A 1074 -3.29 -27.59 -37.06
CA LEU A 1074 -1.92 -27.70 -37.60
C LEU A 1074 -0.92 -26.94 -36.71
#